data_AF-A0A1F2H8V9-F1
#
_entry.id   AF-A0A1F2H8V9-F1
#
_cell.length_a   1.000
_cell.length_b   1.000
_cell.length_c   1.000
_cell.angle_alpha   90.00
_cell.angle_beta   90.00
_cell.angle_gamma   90.00
#
_symmetry.space_group_name_H-M   'P 1'
#
loop_
_entity.id
_entity.type
_entity.pdbx_description
1 polymer ?
#
loop_
_entity_poly.entity_id
_entity_poly.type
_entity_poly.pdbx_seq_one_letter_code
_entity_poly.pdbx_strand_id
1 'polypeptide(L)'
;RPAFAEEAKADSSTNLDVTAATTANVETTADLVETKVVEAPATTENVASTENTTNVSEQATTSATSSENASETASTTASESQAPAESASGQTREAVTTDRAASEAASATADTNSETNVTGGQYYSDSLGNWYYKDASGKNLTGAQKIDGVNVYFDENGIQVKGNFSKNKQYYDADSGALVTDRYINHLGGVYYVDKNGEPLKGAQTIQGKQVYFNDYNGLQVRDGFASNEHFYDKDGNLVTDSYVFSTKYNYNNTIYPFYVDKNGDKLKGEQIINGKSVYFDKYDGAQVRNSVADNGRFYDQDGNLVDLGKKHYVFIDNHWFYVDEDGKILKGEQVIDGVKVYFTPYYGYQIKGDFNSDGQFYDKDTGELVTNRYIQLTRYESNGSMAPTLETHWYYLGADGKVVTGPQVIDGVRVYFNYRGHQAKGDFGYDGYYYDKDTGALVKNSFVSLEQPSGTLIYYLDNEGNTIKGEQIINGKHLNFGEYGIQVKGNFAPNGLFYDAITGEPVTNRYVQINDQSNSYNTLENKDKWFYIGSDSKALKGEQVINGVTVFFDKDGVQAKGIFADDGFYYDKDSGARVNLGNNQFVQVNGNWYYLNNEGKIVKGEQVINGNNFYFDKDGKQVKGNFAENGAYYDENSGVQVTNRYVNFNNNWYRIGAKGTPLKGAHVVDGHNVFFDQDGKQIKGDFASDGYYYSKNSGDRVDLGQNHYQNINNNWYYIGNDGKRLTGEQVIDGVEVYFDSTGKQVKGNFAENDSFYDKDSGARLKEQFVDLNGKTYYVDAKGKRLREGGVRTINGKEYTFTGGADPHLAREEFLYPYGYSSFYDLNNKEVKGPQFVKARSGNRYYITASGHVPLGLHIINGELYMFDAPTNKYADGRVSANGLTKDYFPSLIPNGSHIYYFDKETATAIKNQYKEVNGNWYYFGPNWYALTGEQTIDGAHVYFHRDGKQAKGELVTVNDKLHYYDPNSGARTENTTLTIEGKTYHFDAEGNGKLLN
;
A
#
# COMPACT_ATOMS: atom_id res chain seq x y z
N ARG A 1 -4.99 66.18 23.41
CA ARG A 1 -5.78 67.38 23.04
C ARG A 1 -4.80 68.50 22.69
N PRO A 2 -4.99 69.28 21.61
CA PRO A 2 -5.96 69.13 20.50
C PRO A 2 -5.43 68.08 19.47
N ALA A 3 -5.30 68.19 18.12
CA ALA A 3 -5.61 69.27 17.16
C ALA A 3 -5.69 68.80 15.66
N PHE A 4 -6.31 69.69 14.86
CA PHE A 4 -6.27 70.01 13.41
C PHE A 4 -5.13 69.47 12.50
N ALA A 5 -5.25 69.31 11.17
CA ALA A 5 -6.34 69.53 10.16
C ALA A 5 -6.02 68.66 8.87
N GLU A 6 -6.95 68.14 8.04
CA GLU A 6 -7.87 68.79 7.05
C GLU A 6 -7.13 69.20 5.73
N GLU A 7 -7.45 68.81 4.46
CA GLU A 7 -8.54 68.02 3.82
C GLU A 7 -8.10 67.54 2.37
N ALA A 8 -8.85 66.61 1.72
CA ALA A 8 -8.92 66.25 0.27
C ALA A 8 -7.72 65.54 -0.44
N LYS A 9 -7.83 64.57 -1.37
CA LYS A 9 -8.91 63.81 -2.09
C LYS A 9 -8.52 62.30 -2.15
N ALA A 10 -9.24 61.30 -2.69
CA ALA A 10 -10.39 61.25 -3.62
C ALA A 10 -11.21 59.94 -3.50
N ASP A 11 -12.36 59.91 -4.20
CA ASP A 11 -13.27 58.78 -4.51
C ASP A 11 -13.94 58.03 -3.34
N SER A 12 -15.03 57.30 -3.64
CA SER A 12 -16.21 57.31 -2.77
C SER A 12 -17.15 56.10 -2.83
N SER A 13 -18.09 56.07 -1.88
CA SER A 13 -19.22 55.15 -1.68
C SER A 13 -18.92 53.81 -0.98
N THR A 14 -19.95 53.22 -0.39
CA THR A 14 -19.87 52.56 0.91
C THR A 14 -20.96 51.50 1.14
N ASN A 15 -20.68 50.59 2.07
CA ASN A 15 -21.60 49.69 2.79
C ASN A 15 -22.33 48.59 1.99
N LEU A 16 -22.28 47.38 2.54
CA LEU A 16 -23.28 46.33 2.36
C LEU A 16 -23.56 45.69 3.74
N ASP A 17 -24.79 45.25 3.94
CA ASP A 17 -25.31 44.65 5.18
C ASP A 17 -26.39 43.60 4.86
N VAL A 18 -26.88 42.89 5.86
CA VAL A 18 -27.81 41.73 5.82
C VAL A 18 -28.98 41.86 4.83
N THR A 19 -29.25 40.80 4.03
CA THR A 19 -30.60 40.19 3.87
C THR A 19 -30.60 38.88 3.05
N ALA A 20 -31.71 38.13 3.13
CA ALA A 20 -31.93 36.85 2.45
C ALA A 20 -32.45 37.02 1.00
N ALA A 21 -32.33 35.96 0.18
CA ALA A 21 -32.82 35.92 -1.20
C ALA A 21 -33.94 34.89 -1.39
N THR A 22 -35.17 35.36 -1.62
CA THR A 22 -36.26 34.58 -2.21
C THR A 22 -36.14 34.54 -3.74
N THR A 23 -36.36 33.40 -4.37
CA THR A 23 -36.49 33.29 -5.83
C THR A 23 -37.96 33.41 -6.22
N ALA A 24 -38.32 34.44 -6.99
CA ALA A 24 -39.69 34.68 -7.43
C ALA A 24 -39.99 33.98 -8.76
N ASN A 25 -41.13 33.28 -8.85
CA ASN A 25 -41.72 32.94 -10.14
C ASN A 25 -42.30 34.21 -10.77
N VAL A 26 -42.06 34.41 -12.06
CA VAL A 26 -42.67 35.50 -12.84
C VAL A 26 -43.99 34.99 -13.41
N GLU A 27 -45.11 35.50 -12.90
CA GLU A 27 -46.39 35.43 -13.61
C GLU A 27 -46.38 36.44 -14.77
N THR A 28 -46.73 36.00 -15.96
CA THR A 28 -47.03 36.87 -17.11
C THR A 28 -48.48 36.69 -17.54
N THR A 29 -49.36 37.54 -17.01
CA THR A 29 -50.70 37.74 -17.55
C THR A 29 -50.63 38.37 -18.94
N ALA A 30 -51.26 37.77 -19.93
CA ALA A 30 -51.53 38.38 -21.24
C ALA A 30 -53.04 38.26 -21.52
N ASP A 31 -53.65 39.37 -21.94
CA ASP A 31 -55.10 39.56 -21.87
C ASP A 31 -55.85 39.17 -23.16
N LEU A 32 -57.18 39.16 -23.07
CA LEU A 32 -58.12 38.75 -24.12
C LEU A 32 -58.11 39.63 -25.38
N VAL A 33 -58.26 38.98 -26.54
CA VAL A 33 -58.93 39.58 -27.71
C VAL A 33 -59.86 38.52 -28.34
N GLU A 34 -61.16 38.81 -28.41
CA GLU A 34 -62.13 37.98 -29.14
C GLU A 34 -62.02 38.17 -30.66
N THR A 35 -62.35 37.14 -31.46
CA THR A 35 -63.43 37.29 -32.47
C THR A 35 -63.94 35.98 -33.11
N LYS A 36 -65.24 35.76 -32.99
CA LYS A 36 -66.18 35.13 -33.96
C LYS A 36 -65.77 33.88 -34.76
N VAL A 37 -66.31 32.73 -34.32
CA VAL A 37 -67.41 31.99 -34.99
C VAL A 37 -67.52 32.08 -36.53
N VAL A 38 -67.36 30.94 -37.23
CA VAL A 38 -68.32 30.42 -38.24
C VAL A 38 -68.42 28.88 -38.15
N GLU A 39 -69.66 28.43 -38.04
CA GLU A 39 -70.35 27.15 -38.37
C GLU A 39 -69.59 25.89 -38.87
N ALA A 40 -70.12 24.72 -38.46
CA ALA A 40 -69.92 23.42 -39.12
C ALA A 40 -70.95 23.20 -40.25
N PRO A 41 -70.70 22.27 -41.20
CA PRO A 41 -71.31 20.93 -41.12
C PRO A 41 -70.24 19.80 -41.19
N ALA A 42 -70.41 18.57 -40.69
CA ALA A 42 -71.57 17.69 -40.51
C ALA A 42 -72.04 16.96 -41.79
N THR A 43 -71.46 15.78 -42.04
CA THR A 43 -71.98 14.59 -42.80
C THR A 43 -71.07 13.40 -42.40
N THR A 44 -71.52 12.23 -41.91
CA THR A 44 -72.36 11.15 -42.49
C THR A 44 -71.71 10.52 -43.75
N GLU A 45 -71.58 9.20 -43.91
CA GLU A 45 -72.07 8.05 -43.11
C GLU A 45 -71.39 6.73 -43.55
N ASN A 46 -71.75 5.61 -42.91
CA ASN A 46 -71.71 4.22 -43.43
C ASN A 46 -70.34 3.53 -43.63
N VAL A 47 -70.08 2.33 -43.06
CA VAL A 47 -70.72 0.99 -43.19
C VAL A 47 -70.30 0.29 -44.49
N ALA A 48 -69.90 -1.00 -44.50
CA ALA A 48 -69.40 -1.94 -43.48
C ALA A 48 -68.91 -3.22 -44.19
N SER A 49 -68.45 -4.22 -43.43
CA SER A 49 -68.28 -5.63 -43.86
C SER A 49 -67.20 -5.90 -44.94
N THR A 50 -66.76 -7.13 -45.21
CA THR A 50 -67.18 -8.43 -44.65
C THR A 50 -65.95 -9.29 -44.33
N GLU A 51 -66.10 -10.24 -43.41
CA GLU A 51 -65.21 -11.40 -43.34
C GLU A 51 -65.23 -12.20 -44.65
N ASN A 52 -64.21 -13.03 -44.89
CA ASN A 52 -64.47 -14.36 -45.43
C ASN A 52 -63.50 -15.39 -44.83
N THR A 53 -64.00 -16.60 -44.61
CA THR A 53 -63.33 -17.65 -43.80
C THR A 53 -63.02 -18.89 -44.67
N THR A 54 -62.81 -20.06 -44.03
CA THR A 54 -62.63 -21.42 -44.60
C THR A 54 -61.20 -21.79 -45.08
N ASN A 55 -60.71 -23.04 -44.98
CA ASN A 55 -61.02 -24.22 -44.11
C ASN A 55 -59.83 -25.24 -44.21
N VAL A 56 -59.25 -25.79 -43.14
CA VAL A 56 -59.60 -27.01 -42.33
C VAL A 56 -58.98 -28.35 -42.80
N SER A 57 -58.28 -29.04 -41.87
CA SER A 57 -57.86 -30.47 -41.85
C SER A 57 -56.89 -30.98 -42.95
N GLU A 58 -56.08 -32.04 -42.81
CA GLU A 58 -55.98 -33.21 -41.90
C GLU A 58 -54.47 -33.49 -41.58
N GLN A 59 -54.03 -34.57 -40.91
CA GLN A 59 -54.23 -35.17 -39.57
C GLN A 59 -53.47 -36.52 -39.53
N ALA A 60 -52.40 -36.62 -38.72
CA ALA A 60 -51.80 -37.82 -38.07
C ALA A 60 -51.42 -39.11 -38.87
N THR A 61 -50.28 -39.74 -38.51
CA THR A 61 -50.25 -40.99 -37.69
C THR A 61 -48.83 -41.54 -37.34
N THR A 62 -48.57 -41.77 -36.03
CA THR A 62 -47.75 -42.86 -35.38
C THR A 62 -46.27 -43.11 -35.79
N SER A 63 -45.33 -43.61 -34.96
CA SER A 63 -45.29 -44.31 -33.63
C SER A 63 -44.06 -43.80 -32.82
N ALA A 64 -43.92 -43.78 -31.48
CA ALA A 64 -44.12 -44.78 -30.39
C ALA A 64 -43.20 -46.02 -30.50
N THR A 65 -42.56 -46.59 -29.45
CA THR A 65 -42.43 -46.35 -27.97
C THR A 65 -40.90 -46.44 -27.59
N SER A 66 -40.32 -46.53 -26.37
CA SER A 66 -40.62 -46.63 -24.90
C SER A 66 -39.45 -45.90 -24.14
N SER A 67 -39.30 -45.72 -22.81
CA SER A 67 -39.83 -46.26 -21.52
C SER A 67 -39.23 -47.63 -21.07
N GLU A 68 -38.92 -47.93 -19.79
CA GLU A 68 -39.09 -47.19 -18.51
C GLU A 68 -38.33 -47.83 -17.31
N ASN A 69 -38.39 -47.20 -16.11
CA ASN A 69 -38.22 -47.76 -14.73
C ASN A 69 -36.82 -48.19 -14.20
N ALA A 70 -36.55 -48.29 -12.88
CA ALA A 70 -37.06 -47.63 -11.65
C ALA A 70 -36.26 -48.11 -10.39
N SER A 71 -36.43 -47.44 -9.22
CA SER A 71 -36.20 -47.97 -7.84
C SER A 71 -34.75 -48.35 -7.43
N GLU A 72 -34.32 -48.36 -6.16
CA GLU A 72 -34.79 -47.71 -4.90
C GLU A 72 -33.71 -47.86 -3.79
N THR A 73 -33.88 -47.19 -2.64
CA THR A 73 -33.28 -47.51 -1.31
C THR A 73 -31.74 -47.49 -1.15
N ALA A 74 -31.15 -47.30 0.05
CA ALA A 74 -31.63 -46.75 1.34
C ALA A 74 -30.43 -46.22 2.17
N SER A 75 -30.71 -45.58 3.30
CA SER A 75 -29.71 -45.03 4.24
C SER A 75 -29.45 -45.93 5.45
N THR A 76 -28.18 -46.02 5.87
CA THR A 76 -27.72 -46.24 7.26
C THR A 76 -26.39 -45.47 7.41
N THR A 77 -26.15 -44.47 8.26
CA THR A 77 -26.56 -44.13 9.65
C THR A 77 -25.64 -44.74 10.73
N ALA A 78 -25.18 -43.87 11.65
CA ALA A 78 -24.45 -44.14 12.91
C ALA A 78 -22.97 -44.64 12.79
N SER A 79 -22.04 -44.28 13.70
CA SER A 79 -22.11 -43.24 14.75
C SER A 79 -20.73 -42.75 15.23
N GLU A 80 -20.71 -41.47 15.61
CA GLU A 80 -20.09 -40.87 16.81
C GLU A 80 -18.72 -41.34 17.34
N SER A 81 -17.81 -40.34 17.47
CA SER A 81 -16.89 -40.15 18.61
C SER A 81 -15.70 -41.13 18.76
N GLN A 82 -14.66 -40.86 19.58
CA GLN A 82 -14.34 -39.71 20.42
C GLN A 82 -12.80 -39.55 20.52
N ALA A 83 -12.32 -38.33 20.76
CA ALA A 83 -10.99 -38.08 21.36
C ALA A 83 -11.13 -38.07 22.91
N PRO A 84 -10.08 -37.95 23.76
CA PRO A 84 -8.64 -37.77 23.47
C PRO A 84 -7.74 -38.71 24.30
N ALA A 85 -6.42 -38.49 24.31
CA ALA A 85 -5.64 -38.33 25.56
C ALA A 85 -4.15 -38.01 25.31
N GLU A 86 -3.52 -37.38 26.29
CA GLU A 86 -2.13 -36.93 26.37
C GLU A 86 -1.13 -38.09 26.63
N SER A 87 0.18 -37.89 26.42
CA SER A 87 1.07 -37.61 27.57
C SER A 87 2.57 -37.45 27.21
N ALA A 88 3.27 -36.79 28.13
CA ALA A 88 4.61 -36.25 28.08
C ALA A 88 5.82 -37.22 28.05
N SER A 89 6.96 -36.65 27.63
CA SER A 89 8.33 -36.86 28.16
C SER A 89 9.09 -38.17 27.81
N GLY A 90 10.39 -38.21 28.18
CA GLY A 90 11.17 -39.46 28.28
C GLY A 90 12.57 -39.44 27.64
N GLN A 91 13.56 -38.88 28.33
CA GLN A 91 14.98 -38.88 27.90
C GLN A 91 15.63 -40.28 27.84
N THR A 92 16.61 -40.45 26.95
CA THR A 92 17.71 -41.45 27.01
C THR A 92 17.30 -42.94 26.90
N ARG A 93 18.18 -43.89 26.52
CA ARG A 93 19.64 -43.97 26.68
C ARG A 93 20.33 -44.77 25.55
N GLU A 94 21.66 -44.78 25.60
CA GLU A 94 22.56 -45.45 24.64
C GLU A 94 22.52 -46.99 24.73
N ALA A 95 23.07 -47.62 23.67
CA ALA A 95 24.13 -48.64 23.72
C ALA A 95 23.85 -50.09 23.20
N VAL A 96 24.44 -50.34 22.01
CA VAL A 96 25.46 -51.39 21.76
C VAL A 96 25.05 -52.86 21.46
N THR A 97 25.83 -53.48 20.53
CA THR A 97 25.93 -54.92 20.14
C THR A 97 24.73 -55.56 19.41
N THR A 98 24.78 -55.77 18.08
CA THR A 98 25.32 -56.94 17.31
C THR A 98 24.40 -58.20 17.34
N ASP A 99 24.32 -59.05 16.31
CA ASP A 99 25.22 -59.22 15.15
C ASP A 99 24.47 -59.67 13.86
N ARG A 100 24.82 -59.04 12.73
CA ARG A 100 25.42 -59.68 11.51
C ARG A 100 24.76 -60.89 10.82
N ALA A 101 24.38 -60.69 9.55
CA ALA A 101 24.79 -61.59 8.44
C ALA A 101 24.57 -60.95 7.04
N ALA A 102 25.64 -60.90 6.23
CA ALA A 102 25.68 -61.07 4.76
C ALA A 102 24.89 -60.14 3.80
N SER A 103 25.35 -59.87 2.57
CA SER A 103 26.72 -59.93 2.01
C SER A 103 26.77 -59.30 0.62
N GLU A 104 27.66 -58.34 0.41
CA GLU A 104 28.54 -58.25 -0.77
C GLU A 104 29.67 -57.25 -0.45
N ALA A 105 30.90 -57.50 -0.93
CA ALA A 105 32.09 -56.90 -0.35
C ALA A 105 33.30 -56.85 -1.30
N ALA A 106 34.32 -56.14 -0.83
CA ALA A 106 35.58 -55.77 -1.48
C ALA A 106 35.50 -54.59 -2.48
N SER A 107 36.43 -53.62 -2.50
CA SER A 107 37.62 -53.50 -1.63
C SER A 107 37.69 -52.13 -0.95
N ALA A 108 37.78 -52.15 0.38
CA ALA A 108 38.51 -51.13 1.10
C ALA A 108 40.02 -51.42 1.01
N THR A 109 40.85 -50.42 1.27
CA THR A 109 42.21 -50.58 1.80
C THR A 109 42.33 -49.62 2.97
N ALA A 110 42.63 -50.16 4.15
CA ALA A 110 42.69 -49.39 5.39
C ALA A 110 44.12 -48.90 5.69
N ASP A 111 44.19 -47.94 6.62
CA ASP A 111 45.31 -47.70 7.54
C ASP A 111 46.75 -47.94 7.05
N THR A 112 47.31 -46.91 6.42
CA THR A 112 48.54 -46.31 6.98
C THR A 112 48.45 -44.80 6.87
N ASN A 113 48.25 -44.10 7.99
CA ASN A 113 48.55 -42.66 8.06
C ASN A 113 50.06 -42.46 8.28
N SER A 114 50.86 -43.07 7.40
CA SER A 114 52.25 -42.68 7.22
C SER A 114 52.25 -41.28 6.62
N GLU A 115 52.95 -40.34 7.25
CA GLU A 115 53.22 -39.04 6.63
C GLU A 115 54.10 -39.24 5.39
N THR A 116 53.47 -39.49 4.24
CA THR A 116 54.16 -39.48 2.95
C THR A 116 54.51 -38.04 2.64
N ASN A 117 55.69 -37.59 3.08
CA ASN A 117 56.31 -36.36 2.63
C ASN A 117 56.38 -36.41 1.10
N VAL A 118 55.48 -35.72 0.42
CA VAL A 118 55.44 -35.72 -1.05
C VAL A 118 56.59 -34.85 -1.53
N THR A 119 57.51 -35.48 -2.26
CA THR A 119 58.74 -34.87 -2.78
C THR A 119 58.88 -35.19 -4.26
N GLY A 120 59.37 -34.25 -5.07
CA GLY A 120 59.55 -34.43 -6.51
C GLY A 120 58.30 -34.16 -7.37
N GLY A 121 57.21 -33.66 -6.76
CA GLY A 121 56.14 -32.98 -7.47
C GLY A 121 56.43 -31.47 -7.65
N GLN A 122 55.43 -30.71 -8.10
CA GLN A 122 55.56 -29.25 -8.26
C GLN A 122 54.27 -28.49 -7.92
N TYR A 123 54.42 -27.38 -7.22
CA TYR A 123 53.36 -26.37 -7.09
C TYR A 123 53.17 -25.63 -8.43
N TYR A 124 51.92 -25.31 -8.77
CA TYR A 124 51.58 -24.37 -9.83
C TYR A 124 50.32 -23.59 -9.44
N SER A 125 50.14 -22.39 -10.00
CA SER A 125 48.92 -21.59 -9.83
C SER A 125 48.14 -21.47 -11.14
N ASP A 126 46.83 -21.23 -11.04
CA ASP A 126 46.01 -20.82 -12.18
C ASP A 126 45.94 -19.29 -12.34
N SER A 127 45.23 -18.83 -13.37
CA SER A 127 45.02 -17.40 -13.65
C SER A 127 44.11 -16.66 -12.65
N LEU A 128 43.53 -17.37 -11.68
CA LEU A 128 42.73 -16.80 -10.58
C LEU A 128 43.55 -16.71 -9.29
N GLY A 129 44.78 -17.24 -9.27
CA GLY A 129 45.65 -17.27 -8.10
C GLY A 129 45.42 -18.48 -7.19
N ASN A 130 44.60 -19.46 -7.59
CA ASN A 130 44.46 -20.71 -6.86
C ASN A 130 45.74 -21.53 -7.01
N TRP A 131 46.22 -22.12 -5.92
CA TRP A 131 47.42 -22.96 -5.90
C TRP A 131 47.05 -24.44 -5.93
N TYR A 132 47.84 -25.24 -6.65
CA TYR A 132 47.67 -26.68 -6.80
C TYR A 132 49.05 -27.34 -6.65
N TYR A 133 49.09 -28.62 -6.30
CA TYR A 133 50.32 -29.41 -6.34
C TYR A 133 50.12 -30.65 -7.21
N LYS A 134 51.00 -30.83 -8.21
CA LYS A 134 51.07 -32.03 -9.03
C LYS A 134 52.08 -33.01 -8.47
N ASP A 135 51.64 -34.24 -8.24
CA ASP A 135 52.51 -35.37 -7.94
C ASP A 135 53.38 -35.77 -9.15
N ALA A 136 54.29 -36.72 -8.93
CA ALA A 136 55.19 -37.24 -9.96
C ALA A 136 54.48 -38.00 -11.11
N SER A 137 53.18 -38.29 -10.99
CA SER A 137 52.35 -38.84 -12.09
C SER A 137 51.64 -37.73 -12.91
N GLY A 138 51.74 -36.47 -12.47
CA GLY A 138 51.10 -35.32 -13.09
C GLY A 138 49.66 -35.07 -12.61
N LYS A 139 49.20 -35.80 -11.58
CA LYS A 139 47.86 -35.65 -10.99
C LYS A 139 47.89 -34.63 -9.85
N ASN A 140 46.81 -33.86 -9.67
CA ASN A 140 46.64 -32.98 -8.54
C ASN A 140 46.37 -33.76 -7.24
N LEU A 141 47.02 -33.36 -6.15
CA LEU A 141 46.72 -33.86 -4.81
C LEU A 141 45.41 -33.27 -4.27
N THR A 142 44.77 -34.00 -3.35
CA THR A 142 43.53 -33.59 -2.65
C THR A 142 43.63 -33.98 -1.16
N GLY A 143 42.82 -33.37 -0.30
CA GLY A 143 42.81 -33.61 1.15
C GLY A 143 44.01 -33.00 1.89
N ALA A 144 44.19 -33.40 3.15
CA ALA A 144 45.36 -33.04 3.96
C ALA A 144 46.62 -33.74 3.40
N GLN A 145 47.71 -32.98 3.23
CA GLN A 145 48.96 -33.44 2.64
C GLN A 145 50.16 -32.88 3.39
N LYS A 146 51.30 -33.56 3.32
CA LYS A 146 52.58 -33.07 3.85
C LYS A 146 53.59 -32.96 2.73
N ILE A 147 53.99 -31.73 2.41
CA ILE A 147 54.82 -31.42 1.24
C ILE A 147 56.08 -30.72 1.75
N ASP A 148 57.24 -31.32 1.46
CA ASP A 148 58.55 -30.86 1.96
C ASP A 148 58.58 -30.57 3.48
N GLY A 149 57.80 -31.35 4.25
CA GLY A 149 57.64 -31.23 5.71
C GLY A 149 56.55 -30.25 6.18
N VAL A 150 55.96 -29.45 5.29
CA VAL A 150 54.87 -28.52 5.60
C VAL A 150 53.51 -29.22 5.46
N ASN A 151 52.70 -29.17 6.53
CA ASN A 151 51.32 -29.65 6.49
C ASN A 151 50.45 -28.62 5.75
N VAL A 152 49.78 -29.04 4.68
CA VAL A 152 48.88 -28.24 3.84
C VAL A 152 47.57 -28.99 3.60
N TYR A 153 46.56 -28.33 3.04
CA TYR A 153 45.30 -28.99 2.64
C TYR A 153 44.90 -28.55 1.25
N PHE A 154 44.45 -29.49 0.43
CA PHE A 154 43.85 -29.26 -0.88
C PHE A 154 42.38 -29.70 -0.85
N ASP A 155 41.48 -28.95 -1.48
CA ASP A 155 40.07 -29.30 -1.58
C ASP A 155 39.83 -30.53 -2.49
N GLU A 156 38.57 -30.85 -2.75
CA GLU A 156 38.18 -31.98 -3.62
C GLU A 156 38.50 -31.75 -5.10
N ASN A 157 38.79 -30.51 -5.50
CA ASN A 157 39.25 -30.11 -6.83
C ASN A 157 40.79 -30.02 -6.92
N GLY A 158 41.49 -30.12 -5.79
CA GLY A 158 42.93 -30.00 -5.66
C GLY A 158 43.46 -28.57 -5.45
N ILE A 159 42.59 -27.62 -5.07
CA ILE A 159 42.94 -26.23 -4.74
C ILE A 159 43.43 -26.16 -3.29
N GLN A 160 44.60 -25.57 -3.07
CA GLN A 160 45.18 -25.37 -1.74
C GLN A 160 44.31 -24.40 -0.92
N VAL A 161 43.91 -24.83 0.28
CA VAL A 161 43.22 -23.98 1.26
C VAL A 161 44.26 -23.03 1.87
N LYS A 162 43.99 -21.73 1.78
CA LYS A 162 44.85 -20.65 2.29
C LYS A 162 43.98 -19.56 2.92
N GLY A 163 44.38 -19.03 4.08
CA GLY A 163 43.68 -17.96 4.81
C GLY A 163 42.29 -18.35 5.33
N ASN A 164 42.01 -19.65 5.45
CA ASN A 164 40.66 -20.18 5.66
C ASN A 164 40.69 -21.51 6.42
N PHE A 165 39.54 -21.91 6.98
CA PHE A 165 39.33 -23.24 7.53
C PHE A 165 39.06 -24.27 6.42
N SER A 166 39.64 -25.46 6.55
CA SER A 166 39.40 -26.60 5.68
C SER A 166 38.10 -27.35 6.00
N LYS A 167 37.74 -28.35 5.17
CA LYS A 167 36.61 -29.25 5.43
C LYS A 167 36.72 -30.01 6.77
N ASN A 168 37.95 -30.27 7.24
CA ASN A 168 38.23 -30.83 8.57
C ASN A 168 38.51 -29.76 9.65
N LYS A 169 37.99 -28.53 9.47
CA LYS A 169 37.96 -27.44 10.49
C LYS A 169 39.32 -26.93 10.96
N GLN A 170 40.39 -27.25 10.24
CA GLN A 170 41.75 -26.78 10.52
C GLN A 170 42.03 -25.48 9.77
N TYR A 171 42.67 -24.49 10.41
CA TYR A 171 43.01 -23.23 9.74
C TYR A 171 44.37 -23.30 9.02
N TYR A 172 44.40 -22.83 7.77
CA TYR A 172 45.62 -22.76 6.96
C TYR A 172 46.00 -21.30 6.67
N ASP A 173 47.30 -21.02 6.74
CA ASP A 173 47.87 -19.69 6.61
C ASP A 173 47.55 -19.00 5.27
N ALA A 174 47.47 -17.67 5.26
CA ALA A 174 47.10 -16.90 4.07
C ALA A 174 48.20 -16.91 3.00
N ASP A 175 49.46 -16.73 3.40
CA ASP A 175 50.57 -16.54 2.47
C ASP A 175 51.20 -17.88 2.06
N SER A 176 51.41 -18.79 3.01
CA SER A 176 52.04 -20.10 2.79
C SER A 176 51.05 -21.24 2.55
N GLY A 177 49.83 -21.16 3.09
CA GLY A 177 48.89 -22.29 3.10
C GLY A 177 49.31 -23.44 4.03
N ALA A 178 50.23 -23.18 4.98
CA ALA A 178 50.62 -24.10 6.02
C ALA A 178 49.57 -24.19 7.15
N LEU A 179 49.41 -25.36 7.75
CA LEU A 179 48.58 -25.56 8.94
C LEU A 179 49.04 -24.64 10.09
N VAL A 180 48.11 -23.85 10.63
CA VAL A 180 48.38 -22.95 11.76
C VAL A 180 47.96 -23.60 13.06
N THR A 181 48.85 -23.63 14.05
CA THR A 181 48.60 -24.19 15.38
C THR A 181 49.03 -23.25 16.52
N ASP A 182 48.44 -23.48 17.70
CA ASP A 182 48.75 -22.88 19.01
C ASP A 182 48.84 -21.34 19.02
N ARG A 183 47.96 -20.65 18.29
CA ARG A 183 47.98 -19.18 18.20
C ARG A 183 46.64 -18.54 17.87
N TYR A 184 46.57 -17.23 18.13
CA TYR A 184 45.51 -16.37 17.62
C TYR A 184 45.59 -16.19 16.11
N ILE A 185 44.42 -16.20 15.46
CA ILE A 185 44.23 -15.87 14.04
C ILE A 185 43.09 -14.87 13.89
N ASN A 186 43.12 -14.09 12.80
CA ASN A 186 42.00 -13.26 12.38
C ASN A 186 41.39 -13.86 11.11
N HIS A 187 40.10 -14.20 11.15
CA HIS A 187 39.38 -14.79 10.03
C HIS A 187 38.00 -14.16 9.87
N LEU A 188 37.69 -13.67 8.67
CA LEU A 188 36.44 -12.93 8.34
C LEU A 188 36.12 -11.75 9.29
N GLY A 189 37.15 -11.11 9.86
CA GLY A 189 37.02 -10.01 10.83
C GLY A 189 36.83 -10.46 12.28
N GLY A 190 36.66 -11.75 12.53
CA GLY A 190 36.63 -12.34 13.87
C GLY A 190 37.99 -12.82 14.35
N VAL A 191 38.22 -12.78 15.66
CA VAL A 191 39.41 -13.39 16.30
C VAL A 191 39.07 -14.82 16.72
N TYR A 192 39.98 -15.76 16.47
CA TYR A 192 39.91 -17.13 16.94
C TYR A 192 41.27 -17.51 17.55
N TYR A 193 41.32 -18.50 18.42
CA TYR A 193 42.59 -19.17 18.77
C TYR A 193 42.51 -20.62 18.31
N VAL A 194 43.49 -21.06 17.52
CA VAL A 194 43.58 -22.44 17.05
C VAL A 194 44.53 -23.25 17.93
N ASP A 195 44.13 -24.47 18.25
CA ASP A 195 44.86 -25.38 19.13
C ASP A 195 46.08 -26.03 18.44
N LYS A 196 46.72 -26.99 19.12
CA LYS A 196 47.84 -27.79 18.59
C LYS A 196 47.52 -28.60 17.34
N ASN A 197 46.24 -28.86 17.06
CA ASN A 197 45.75 -29.55 15.87
C ASN A 197 45.32 -28.56 14.78
N GLY A 198 45.23 -27.26 15.09
CA GLY A 198 44.75 -26.21 14.20
C GLY A 198 43.23 -26.02 14.20
N GLU A 199 42.50 -26.66 15.12
CA GLU A 199 41.05 -26.48 15.31
C GLU A 199 40.76 -25.29 16.25
N PRO A 200 39.66 -24.53 16.03
CA PRO A 200 39.35 -23.35 16.85
C PRO A 200 38.86 -23.74 18.25
N LEU A 201 39.45 -23.14 19.29
CA LEU A 201 39.03 -23.28 20.68
C LEU A 201 37.62 -22.72 20.92
N LYS A 202 36.98 -23.21 22.00
CA LYS A 202 35.59 -22.94 22.38
C LYS A 202 35.44 -22.84 23.90
N GLY A 203 34.39 -22.18 24.35
CA GLY A 203 34.11 -21.92 25.76
C GLY A 203 35.10 -20.95 26.40
N ALA A 204 35.15 -20.93 27.73
CA ALA A 204 36.12 -20.18 28.50
C ALA A 204 37.51 -20.83 28.41
N GLN A 205 38.55 -20.02 28.20
CA GLN A 205 39.94 -20.47 28.03
C GLN A 205 40.90 -19.53 28.78
N THR A 206 42.01 -20.09 29.29
CA THR A 206 43.10 -19.30 29.88
C THR A 206 44.29 -19.27 28.93
N ILE A 207 44.52 -18.15 28.23
CA ILE A 207 45.56 -18.02 27.21
C ILE A 207 46.57 -16.96 27.64
N GLN A 208 47.85 -17.34 27.75
CA GLN A 208 48.94 -16.47 28.24
C GLN A 208 48.62 -15.78 29.58
N GLY A 209 47.91 -16.49 30.47
CA GLY A 209 47.48 -15.99 31.78
C GLY A 209 46.21 -15.12 31.77
N LYS A 210 45.61 -14.85 30.61
CA LYS A 210 44.35 -14.12 30.49
C LYS A 210 43.15 -15.06 30.36
N GLN A 211 42.07 -14.76 31.07
CA GLN A 211 40.76 -15.38 30.88
C GLN A 211 40.09 -14.77 29.64
N VAL A 212 39.73 -15.59 28.66
CA VAL A 212 39.06 -15.20 27.41
C VAL A 212 37.91 -16.17 27.12
N TYR A 213 37.01 -15.84 26.20
CA TYR A 213 35.92 -16.73 25.79
C TYR A 213 35.77 -16.82 24.28
N PHE A 214 35.57 -18.03 23.77
CA PHE A 214 35.28 -18.32 22.37
C PHE A 214 33.90 -18.96 22.25
N ASN A 215 33.04 -18.41 21.40
CA ASN A 215 31.66 -18.84 21.22
C ASN A 215 31.54 -20.35 20.95
N ASP A 216 30.68 -21.04 21.70
CA ASP A 216 30.58 -22.51 21.72
C ASP A 216 30.18 -23.12 20.37
N TYR A 217 29.54 -22.35 19.48
CA TYR A 217 29.12 -22.80 18.17
C TYR A 217 30.25 -22.74 17.13
N ASN A 218 30.95 -21.60 17.00
CA ASN A 218 31.91 -21.36 15.92
C ASN A 218 33.36 -21.09 16.37
N GLY A 219 33.63 -20.86 17.66
CA GLY A 219 34.96 -20.54 18.19
C GLY A 219 35.37 -19.06 18.06
N LEU A 220 34.45 -18.16 17.73
CA LEU A 220 34.71 -16.72 17.64
C LEU A 220 34.91 -16.11 19.04
N GLN A 221 36.00 -15.36 19.25
CA GLN A 221 36.25 -14.69 20.52
C GLN A 221 35.18 -13.63 20.82
N VAL A 222 34.59 -13.69 22.02
CA VAL A 222 33.67 -12.66 22.50
C VAL A 222 34.47 -11.44 22.95
N ARG A 223 34.06 -10.25 22.50
CA ARG A 223 34.69 -8.96 22.75
C ARG A 223 33.59 -7.89 22.90
N ASP A 224 33.80 -6.95 23.80
CA ASP A 224 32.90 -5.83 24.11
C ASP A 224 31.45 -6.24 24.42
N GLY A 225 31.27 -7.30 25.23
CA GLY A 225 29.94 -7.85 25.51
C GLY A 225 29.91 -9.06 26.43
N PHE A 226 28.70 -9.50 26.76
CA PHE A 226 28.45 -10.72 27.52
C PHE A 226 28.54 -11.97 26.63
N ALA A 227 29.20 -13.02 27.13
CA ALA A 227 29.26 -14.34 26.49
C ALA A 227 28.17 -15.29 27.01
N SER A 228 28.10 -16.50 26.45
CA SER A 228 27.14 -17.57 26.81
C SER A 228 27.26 -18.06 28.27
N ASN A 229 28.37 -17.74 28.96
CA ASN A 229 28.57 -17.98 30.40
C ASN A 229 28.11 -16.81 31.30
N GLU A 230 27.34 -15.85 30.78
CA GLU A 230 26.90 -14.61 31.46
C GLU A 230 28.02 -13.67 31.95
N HIS A 231 29.30 -13.94 31.64
CA HIS A 231 30.44 -13.07 31.99
C HIS A 231 30.70 -12.02 30.89
N PHE A 232 31.19 -10.83 31.26
CA PHE A 232 31.53 -9.75 30.32
C PHE A 232 32.99 -9.80 29.88
N TYR A 233 33.24 -9.65 28.58
CA TYR A 233 34.58 -9.59 28.00
C TYR A 233 34.81 -8.21 27.37
N ASP A 234 35.95 -7.60 27.69
CA ASP A 234 36.30 -6.25 27.25
C ASP A 234 36.50 -6.16 25.72
N LYS A 235 36.70 -4.93 25.22
CA LYS A 235 37.01 -4.67 23.80
C LYS A 235 38.21 -5.45 23.25
N ASP A 236 39.10 -5.95 24.09
CA ASP A 236 40.29 -6.74 23.72
C ASP A 236 40.09 -8.26 23.97
N GLY A 237 38.89 -8.65 24.42
CA GLY A 237 38.44 -10.03 24.63
C GLY A 237 38.87 -10.68 25.94
N ASN A 238 39.27 -9.89 26.94
CA ASN A 238 39.64 -10.36 28.28
C ASN A 238 38.45 -10.26 29.24
N LEU A 239 38.33 -11.19 30.19
CA LEU A 239 37.31 -11.14 31.24
C LEU A 239 37.42 -9.86 32.09
N VAL A 240 36.28 -9.19 32.31
CA VAL A 240 36.16 -8.06 33.24
C VAL A 240 35.62 -8.55 34.58
N THR A 241 36.16 -7.99 35.67
CA THR A 241 35.80 -8.30 37.06
C THR A 241 35.78 -7.04 37.92
N ASP A 242 34.96 -7.01 38.96
CA ASP A 242 34.89 -5.96 40.00
C ASP A 242 34.63 -4.54 39.46
N SER A 243 33.77 -4.44 38.43
CA SER A 243 33.56 -3.20 37.66
C SER A 243 32.15 -3.06 37.12
N TYR A 244 31.74 -1.81 36.87
CA TYR A 244 30.67 -1.54 35.91
C TYR A 244 31.08 -1.94 34.50
N VAL A 245 30.14 -2.48 33.74
CA VAL A 245 30.22 -2.77 32.31
C VAL A 245 28.93 -2.33 31.63
N PHE A 246 28.95 -2.10 30.32
CA PHE A 246 27.84 -1.51 29.59
C PHE A 246 27.46 -2.41 28.40
N SER A 247 26.18 -2.79 28.28
CA SER A 247 25.71 -3.70 27.23
C SER A 247 24.21 -3.55 26.96
N THR A 248 23.68 -4.18 25.92
CA THR A 248 22.26 -4.08 25.54
C THR A 248 21.39 -5.12 26.25
N LYS A 249 20.18 -4.74 26.68
CA LYS A 249 19.15 -5.69 27.13
C LYS A 249 18.52 -6.38 25.91
N TYR A 250 19.08 -7.52 25.52
CA TYR A 250 18.66 -8.34 24.36
C TYR A 250 18.78 -7.62 22.99
N ASN A 251 18.79 -8.41 21.91
CA ASN A 251 19.17 -7.94 20.56
C ASN A 251 18.11 -7.11 19.81
N TYR A 252 17.13 -6.52 20.51
CA TYR A 252 15.95 -5.91 19.87
C TYR A 252 15.90 -4.38 19.91
N ASN A 253 16.31 -3.74 21.01
CA ASN A 253 15.99 -2.31 21.25
C ASN A 253 17.22 -1.36 21.28
N ASN A 254 18.42 -1.86 20.92
CA ASN A 254 19.68 -1.10 20.78
C ASN A 254 20.07 -0.16 21.96
N THR A 255 19.45 -0.30 23.12
CA THR A 255 19.61 0.57 24.28
C THR A 255 20.65 -0.02 25.22
N ILE A 256 21.65 0.78 25.59
CA ILE A 256 22.76 0.38 26.45
C ILE A 256 22.39 0.61 27.92
N TYR A 257 22.61 -0.41 28.75
CA TYR A 257 22.37 -0.38 30.19
C TYR A 257 23.66 -0.66 30.96
N PRO A 258 23.83 -0.12 32.18
CA PRO A 258 24.92 -0.51 33.08
C PRO A 258 24.61 -1.87 33.72
N PHE A 259 25.64 -2.67 33.91
CA PHE A 259 25.65 -3.87 34.74
C PHE A 259 26.88 -3.77 35.65
N TYR A 260 26.91 -4.48 36.77
CA TYR A 260 28.13 -4.63 37.58
C TYR A 260 28.51 -6.10 37.65
N VAL A 261 29.76 -6.41 37.34
CA VAL A 261 30.34 -7.77 37.47
C VAL A 261 31.22 -7.82 38.71
N ASP A 262 31.09 -8.89 39.48
CA ASP A 262 31.86 -9.09 40.71
C ASP A 262 33.33 -9.47 40.42
N LYS A 263 34.11 -9.66 41.48
CA LYS A 263 35.52 -10.11 41.43
C LYS A 263 35.78 -11.45 40.69
N ASN A 264 34.76 -12.29 40.46
CA ASN A 264 34.87 -13.52 39.67
C ASN A 264 34.49 -13.28 38.19
N GLY A 265 33.65 -12.26 37.94
CA GLY A 265 33.07 -11.93 36.64
C GLY A 265 31.54 -12.14 36.59
N ASP A 266 30.92 -12.55 37.69
CA ASP A 266 29.48 -12.81 37.77
C ASP A 266 28.68 -11.51 37.85
N LYS A 267 27.60 -11.38 37.07
CA LYS A 267 26.69 -10.22 37.16
C LYS A 267 26.00 -10.16 38.52
N LEU A 268 26.11 -9.02 39.21
CA LEU A 268 25.32 -8.72 40.39
C LEU A 268 23.83 -8.56 40.02
N LYS A 269 22.95 -8.98 40.94
CA LYS A 269 21.49 -8.89 40.85
C LYS A 269 20.93 -8.46 42.21
N GLY A 270 19.74 -7.86 42.24
CA GLY A 270 19.10 -7.34 43.45
C GLY A 270 19.70 -6.02 43.97
N GLU A 271 19.38 -5.69 45.23
CA GLU A 271 19.90 -4.49 45.91
C GLU A 271 21.37 -4.69 46.33
N GLN A 272 22.22 -3.71 46.02
CA GLN A 272 23.67 -3.76 46.22
C GLN A 272 24.20 -2.42 46.75
N ILE A 273 25.34 -2.42 47.42
CA ILE A 273 26.05 -1.19 47.84
C ILE A 273 27.32 -1.05 47.02
N ILE A 274 27.31 -0.16 46.02
CA ILE A 274 28.45 0.12 45.14
C ILE A 274 28.96 1.54 45.46
N ASN A 275 30.25 1.69 45.76
CA ASN A 275 30.88 2.97 46.13
C ASN A 275 30.14 3.78 47.21
N GLY A 276 29.47 3.08 48.15
CA GLY A 276 28.71 3.70 49.24
C GLY A 276 27.28 4.15 48.86
N LYS A 277 26.80 3.85 47.66
CA LYS A 277 25.42 4.09 47.21
C LYS A 277 24.62 2.78 47.21
N SER A 278 23.40 2.78 47.73
CA SER A 278 22.44 1.69 47.44
C SER A 278 21.95 1.84 46.01
N VAL A 279 22.10 0.77 45.22
CA VAL A 279 21.69 0.65 43.82
C VAL A 279 20.93 -0.68 43.65
N TYR A 280 20.18 -0.84 42.57
CA TYR A 280 19.48 -2.09 42.27
C TYR A 280 19.77 -2.58 40.86
N PHE A 281 20.13 -3.85 40.75
CA PHE A 281 20.29 -4.57 39.49
C PHE A 281 19.12 -5.53 39.28
N ASP A 282 18.55 -5.54 38.08
CA ASP A 282 17.41 -6.37 37.69
C ASP A 282 17.62 -7.86 38.07
N LYS A 283 16.63 -8.48 38.71
CA LYS A 283 16.76 -9.85 39.22
C LYS A 283 16.81 -10.92 38.11
N TYR A 284 16.41 -10.60 36.89
CA TYR A 284 16.46 -11.49 35.74
C TYR A 284 17.74 -11.27 34.94
N ASP A 285 17.93 -10.07 34.35
CA ASP A 285 19.06 -9.83 33.43
C ASP A 285 20.33 -9.26 34.10
N GLY A 286 20.20 -8.57 35.23
CA GLY A 286 21.30 -7.95 35.98
C GLY A 286 21.64 -6.50 35.63
N ALA A 287 20.83 -5.81 34.83
CA ALA A 287 21.06 -4.41 34.49
C ALA A 287 20.60 -3.45 35.61
N GLN A 288 21.31 -2.34 35.81
CA GLN A 288 20.99 -1.33 36.81
C GLN A 288 19.66 -0.63 36.49
N VAL A 289 18.76 -0.54 37.48
CA VAL A 289 17.51 0.23 37.38
C VAL A 289 17.82 1.72 37.55
N ARG A 290 17.34 2.55 36.61
CA ARG A 290 17.54 4.01 36.54
C ARG A 290 16.23 4.68 36.08
N ASN A 291 15.88 5.83 36.64
CA ASN A 291 14.59 6.53 36.45
C ASN A 291 13.37 5.59 36.52
N SER A 292 13.35 4.67 37.48
CA SER A 292 12.28 3.67 37.54
C SER A 292 12.12 2.99 38.90
N VAL A 293 11.01 2.28 39.05
CA VAL A 293 10.66 1.49 40.22
C VAL A 293 11.17 0.07 40.03
N ALA A 294 12.10 -0.35 40.88
CA ALA A 294 12.66 -1.70 40.86
C ALA A 294 11.70 -2.75 41.44
N ASP A 295 12.04 -4.03 41.27
CA ASP A 295 11.25 -5.16 41.76
C ASP A 295 11.20 -5.29 43.30
N ASN A 296 12.07 -4.59 44.04
CA ASN A 296 11.92 -4.41 45.50
C ASN A 296 10.84 -3.37 45.89
N GLY A 297 10.20 -2.74 44.89
CA GLY A 297 9.18 -1.70 45.05
C GLY A 297 9.75 -0.29 45.23
N ARG A 298 11.08 -0.09 45.17
CA ARG A 298 11.70 1.22 45.44
C ARG A 298 12.12 1.94 44.18
N PHE A 299 12.12 3.27 44.21
CA PHE A 299 12.51 4.11 43.07
C PHE A 299 14.02 4.39 43.07
N TYR A 300 14.61 4.31 41.88
CA TYR A 300 16.02 4.60 41.64
C TYR A 300 16.16 5.74 40.63
N ASP A 301 17.00 6.73 40.96
CA ASP A 301 17.15 7.98 40.20
C ASP A 301 17.79 7.80 38.82
N GLN A 302 18.04 8.91 38.12
CA GLN A 302 18.65 8.91 36.79
C GLN A 302 20.04 8.26 36.75
N ASP A 303 20.73 8.16 37.90
CA ASP A 303 22.04 7.56 38.10
C ASP A 303 21.98 6.18 38.76
N GLY A 304 20.77 5.73 39.07
CA GLY A 304 20.43 4.42 39.63
C GLY A 304 20.73 4.28 41.11
N ASN A 305 20.74 5.39 41.86
CA ASN A 305 20.79 5.39 43.32
C ASN A 305 19.37 5.31 43.91
N LEU A 306 19.23 4.63 45.06
CA LEU A 306 17.99 4.61 45.83
C LEU A 306 17.59 6.02 46.28
N VAL A 307 16.34 6.42 46.01
CA VAL A 307 15.73 7.67 46.50
C VAL A 307 14.81 7.37 47.68
N ASP A 308 14.91 8.14 48.76
CA ASP A 308 13.87 8.19 49.79
C ASP A 308 12.73 9.09 49.30
N LEU A 309 11.60 8.48 48.95
CA LEU A 309 10.40 9.18 48.47
C LEU A 309 9.39 9.48 49.60
N GLY A 310 9.78 9.30 50.86
CA GLY A 310 8.86 9.47 52.00
C GLY A 310 7.96 8.25 52.22
N LYS A 311 6.78 8.48 52.83
CA LYS A 311 5.84 7.43 53.27
C LYS A 311 4.40 7.95 53.32
N LYS A 312 3.43 7.11 52.96
CA LYS A 312 1.98 7.38 53.01
C LYS A 312 1.53 8.63 52.23
N HIS A 313 2.11 8.89 51.06
CA HIS A 313 1.64 9.97 50.18
C HIS A 313 1.84 9.66 48.70
N TYR A 314 1.13 10.45 47.89
CA TYR A 314 1.36 10.51 46.45
C TYR A 314 2.68 11.22 46.13
N VAL A 315 3.32 10.81 45.04
CA VAL A 315 4.47 11.50 44.42
C VAL A 315 4.23 11.59 42.91
N PHE A 316 4.77 12.64 42.28
CA PHE A 316 4.67 12.85 40.83
C PHE A 316 6.07 12.84 40.22
N ILE A 317 6.31 11.90 39.31
CA ILE A 317 7.63 11.63 38.70
C ILE A 317 7.40 11.35 37.21
N ASP A 318 8.20 11.95 36.32
CA ASP A 318 8.15 11.74 34.87
C ASP A 318 6.73 11.72 34.26
N ASN A 319 5.93 12.73 34.60
CA ASN A 319 4.52 12.90 34.19
C ASN A 319 3.52 11.86 34.74
N HIS A 320 3.91 11.07 35.74
CA HIS A 320 3.11 10.00 36.31
C HIS A 320 2.93 10.15 37.83
N TRP A 321 1.74 9.80 38.33
CA TRP A 321 1.46 9.74 39.77
C TRP A 321 1.77 8.35 40.31
N PHE A 322 2.37 8.27 41.49
CA PHE A 322 2.62 7.03 42.23
C PHE A 322 2.21 7.23 43.69
N TYR A 323 2.03 6.16 44.47
CA TYR A 323 1.80 6.25 45.91
C TYR A 323 2.80 5.41 46.69
N VAL A 324 3.36 6.00 47.76
CA VAL A 324 4.38 5.39 48.61
C VAL A 324 3.76 4.85 49.91
N ASP A 325 4.06 3.61 50.25
CA ASP A 325 3.47 2.87 51.37
C ASP A 325 4.13 3.17 52.75
N GLU A 326 3.95 2.28 53.73
CA GLU A 326 4.56 2.40 55.07
C GLU A 326 6.06 2.04 55.11
N ASP A 327 6.58 1.34 54.10
CA ASP A 327 7.96 0.84 54.00
C ASP A 327 8.86 1.70 53.08
N GLY A 328 8.27 2.69 52.41
CA GLY A 328 8.94 3.48 51.38
C GLY A 328 8.95 2.78 50.02
N LYS A 329 7.93 1.97 49.71
CA LYS A 329 7.74 1.26 48.43
C LYS A 329 6.54 1.83 47.67
N ILE A 330 6.60 1.72 46.36
CA ILE A 330 5.55 2.12 45.43
C ILE A 330 4.49 1.02 45.33
N LEU A 331 3.22 1.38 45.54
CA LEU A 331 2.08 0.47 45.37
C LEU A 331 1.84 0.10 43.89
N LYS A 332 1.31 -1.12 43.66
CA LYS A 332 0.94 -1.64 42.35
C LYS A 332 -0.44 -2.34 42.43
N GLY A 333 -1.15 -2.46 41.30
CA GLY A 333 -2.48 -3.07 41.20
C GLY A 333 -3.64 -2.20 41.70
N GLU A 334 -4.81 -2.80 41.91
CA GLU A 334 -5.94 -2.15 42.60
C GLU A 334 -5.56 -1.80 44.05
N GLN A 335 -5.92 -0.60 44.49
CA GLN A 335 -5.69 -0.12 45.87
C GLN A 335 -6.90 0.69 46.36
N VAL A 336 -7.06 0.79 47.68
CA VAL A 336 -8.02 1.70 48.32
C VAL A 336 -7.25 2.70 49.17
N ILE A 337 -7.23 3.96 48.73
CA ILE A 337 -6.46 5.03 49.37
C ILE A 337 -7.45 6.11 49.81
N ASP A 338 -7.47 6.42 51.10
CA ASP A 338 -8.40 7.36 51.75
C ASP A 338 -9.89 7.08 51.43
N GLY A 339 -10.22 5.81 51.18
CA GLY A 339 -11.55 5.32 50.80
C GLY A 339 -11.82 5.29 49.29
N VAL A 340 -10.97 5.90 48.47
CA VAL A 340 -11.08 5.94 47.00
C VAL A 340 -10.46 4.67 46.39
N LYS A 341 -11.20 4.00 45.51
CA LYS A 341 -10.65 2.90 44.68
C LYS A 341 -9.81 3.49 43.55
N VAL A 342 -8.54 3.11 43.48
CA VAL A 342 -7.58 3.55 42.46
C VAL A 342 -6.82 2.34 41.89
N TYR A 343 -6.13 2.50 40.76
CA TYR A 343 -5.32 1.44 40.15
C TYR A 343 -3.94 1.96 39.73
N PHE A 344 -2.90 1.22 40.11
CA PHE A 344 -1.51 1.45 39.74
C PHE A 344 -1.02 0.33 38.82
N THR A 345 -0.23 0.64 37.80
CA THR A 345 0.20 -0.36 36.80
C THR A 345 1.01 -1.50 37.43
N PRO A 346 0.71 -2.78 37.15
CA PRO A 346 1.38 -3.92 37.79
C PRO A 346 2.90 -3.98 37.61
N TYR A 347 3.42 -3.38 36.53
CA TYR A 347 4.86 -3.33 36.25
C TYR A 347 5.51 -2.07 36.84
N TYR A 348 5.10 -0.87 36.43
CA TYR A 348 5.76 0.38 36.79
C TYR A 348 5.26 1.02 38.10
N GLY A 349 4.02 0.73 38.53
CA GLY A 349 3.43 1.28 39.75
C GLY A 349 2.86 2.71 39.62
N TYR A 350 2.69 3.24 38.41
CA TYR A 350 2.02 4.53 38.22
C TYR A 350 0.49 4.39 38.15
N GLN A 351 -0.22 5.39 38.66
CA GLN A 351 -1.67 5.46 38.70
C GLN A 351 -2.25 5.65 37.29
N ILE A 352 -3.31 4.89 36.97
CA ILE A 352 -4.13 5.15 35.79
C ILE A 352 -5.12 6.26 36.11
N LYS A 353 -5.16 7.29 35.26
CA LYS A 353 -6.06 8.45 35.37
C LYS A 353 -6.49 8.88 33.96
N GLY A 354 -7.79 8.98 33.73
CA GLY A 354 -8.37 9.39 32.45
C GLY A 354 -8.37 8.32 31.35
N ASP A 355 -8.07 7.07 31.70
CA ASP A 355 -8.04 5.93 30.79
C ASP A 355 -8.44 4.63 31.51
N PHE A 356 -8.45 3.53 30.78
CA PHE A 356 -8.78 2.19 31.26
C PHE A 356 -7.57 1.44 31.82
N ASN A 357 -7.80 0.57 32.81
CA ASN A 357 -6.81 -0.43 33.22
C ASN A 357 -6.78 -1.64 32.26
N SER A 358 -5.90 -2.61 32.55
CA SER A 358 -5.76 -3.89 31.83
C SER A 358 -7.07 -4.68 31.69
N ASP A 359 -7.99 -4.48 32.62
CA ASP A 359 -9.23 -5.23 32.77
C ASP A 359 -10.43 -4.49 32.15
N GLY A 360 -10.19 -3.35 31.51
CA GLY A 360 -11.21 -2.56 30.80
C GLY A 360 -12.04 -1.65 31.71
N GLN A 361 -11.58 -1.34 32.93
CA GLN A 361 -12.26 -0.46 33.89
C GLN A 361 -11.72 0.97 33.80
N PHE A 362 -12.59 1.98 33.78
CA PHE A 362 -12.18 3.38 33.62
C PHE A 362 -11.85 4.07 34.96
N TYR A 363 -10.79 4.88 34.99
CA TYR A 363 -10.42 5.69 36.14
C TYR A 363 -10.46 7.18 35.78
N ASP A 364 -11.01 8.00 36.67
CA ASP A 364 -11.23 9.42 36.43
C ASP A 364 -9.91 10.20 36.18
N LYS A 365 -9.97 11.24 35.35
CA LYS A 365 -8.77 12.00 34.94
C LYS A 365 -8.18 12.87 36.04
N ASP A 366 -9.02 13.44 36.91
CA ASP A 366 -8.58 14.42 37.91
C ASP A 366 -8.30 13.75 39.25
N THR A 367 -9.18 12.85 39.68
CA THR A 367 -9.06 12.09 40.94
C THR A 367 -8.27 10.80 40.76
N GLY A 368 -8.52 10.04 39.69
CA GLY A 368 -8.06 8.65 39.55
C GLY A 368 -8.95 7.62 40.26
N GLU A 369 -10.19 8.00 40.63
CA GLU A 369 -11.23 7.10 41.16
C GLU A 369 -11.73 6.14 40.08
N LEU A 370 -11.98 4.86 40.44
CA LEU A 370 -12.73 3.90 39.61
C LEU A 370 -14.15 4.42 39.29
N VAL A 371 -14.41 4.66 38.02
CA VAL A 371 -15.69 5.22 37.55
C VAL A 371 -16.71 4.11 37.31
N THR A 372 -17.83 4.14 38.03
CA THR A 372 -18.94 3.17 37.89
C THR A 372 -20.31 3.86 37.74
N ASN A 373 -21.25 3.17 37.08
CA ASN A 373 -22.67 3.51 36.93
C ASN A 373 -22.93 4.95 36.42
N ARG A 374 -22.08 5.46 35.53
CA ARG A 374 -22.20 6.83 35.00
C ARG A 374 -21.70 6.95 33.57
N TYR A 375 -22.14 8.02 32.89
CA TYR A 375 -21.64 8.39 31.57
C TYR A 375 -20.25 9.03 31.66
N ILE A 376 -19.43 8.80 30.64
CA ILE A 376 -18.22 9.59 30.34
C ILE A 376 -18.20 9.97 28.86
N GLN A 377 -17.37 10.95 28.53
CA GLN A 377 -17.06 11.35 27.16
C GLN A 377 -15.55 11.20 26.95
N LEU A 378 -15.13 10.53 25.87
CA LEU A 378 -13.72 10.35 25.53
C LEU A 378 -13.46 10.71 24.07
N THR A 379 -12.38 11.45 23.83
CA THR A 379 -11.84 11.69 22.48
C THR A 379 -10.73 10.70 22.19
N ARG A 380 -10.80 9.96 21.08
CA ARG A 380 -9.87 8.89 20.70
C ARG A 380 -9.53 8.94 19.21
N TYR A 381 -8.39 8.32 18.86
CA TYR A 381 -8.00 8.11 17.46
C TYR A 381 -8.72 6.88 16.92
N GLU A 382 -9.80 7.09 16.19
CA GLU A 382 -10.59 6.03 15.58
C GLU A 382 -10.06 5.67 14.19
N SER A 383 -9.96 4.36 13.91
CA SER A 383 -9.77 3.88 12.54
C SER A 383 -11.12 3.56 11.91
N ASN A 384 -11.48 4.38 10.92
CA ASN A 384 -12.69 4.30 10.10
C ASN A 384 -12.47 3.50 8.79
N GLY A 385 -11.39 2.74 8.70
CA GLY A 385 -10.97 1.99 7.50
C GLY A 385 -10.13 2.80 6.50
N SER A 386 -9.96 4.12 6.70
CA SER A 386 -9.00 4.92 5.94
C SER A 386 -7.57 4.80 6.51
N MET A 387 -6.57 5.27 5.75
CA MET A 387 -5.15 5.23 6.16
C MET A 387 -4.75 6.24 7.24
N ALA A 388 -5.64 7.14 7.66
CA ALA A 388 -5.36 8.16 8.68
C ALA A 388 -6.45 8.13 9.75
N PRO A 389 -6.12 7.85 11.03
CA PRO A 389 -7.12 7.81 12.09
C PRO A 389 -7.62 9.22 12.45
N THR A 390 -8.93 9.33 12.67
CA THR A 390 -9.62 10.59 13.02
C THR A 390 -9.73 10.74 14.54
N LEU A 391 -9.57 11.97 15.04
CA LEU A 391 -9.87 12.29 16.44
C LEU A 391 -11.38 12.47 16.61
N GLU A 392 -12.03 11.46 17.14
CA GLU A 392 -13.49 11.42 17.32
C GLU A 392 -13.85 11.36 18.80
N THR A 393 -14.96 12.02 19.17
CA THR A 393 -15.40 12.15 20.56
C THR A 393 -16.72 11.42 20.77
N HIS A 394 -16.70 10.39 21.62
CA HIS A 394 -17.85 9.53 21.84
C HIS A 394 -18.30 9.51 23.30
N TRP A 395 -19.58 9.24 23.50
CA TRP A 395 -20.17 8.97 24.82
C TRP A 395 -20.10 7.48 25.13
N TYR A 396 -19.80 7.15 26.37
CA TYR A 396 -19.74 5.79 26.91
C TYR A 396 -20.50 5.76 28.24
N TYR A 397 -20.93 4.58 28.67
CA TYR A 397 -21.45 4.37 30.03
C TYR A 397 -20.69 3.23 30.70
N LEU A 398 -20.28 3.44 31.96
CA LEU A 398 -19.57 2.44 32.75
C LEU A 398 -20.58 1.68 33.63
N GLY A 399 -20.50 0.35 33.60
CA GLY A 399 -21.31 -0.53 34.45
C GLY A 399 -20.95 -0.45 35.94
N ALA A 400 -21.54 -1.35 36.72
CA ALA A 400 -21.28 -1.46 38.15
C ALA A 400 -19.88 -2.03 38.47
N ASP A 401 -19.24 -2.69 37.50
CA ASP A 401 -17.85 -3.15 37.54
C ASP A 401 -16.84 -2.10 37.04
N GLY A 402 -17.33 -0.99 36.48
CA GLY A 402 -16.55 0.10 35.90
C GLY A 402 -16.15 -0.07 34.44
N LYS A 403 -16.65 -1.10 33.76
CA LYS A 403 -16.34 -1.39 32.34
C LYS A 403 -17.36 -0.79 31.39
N VAL A 404 -16.97 -0.55 30.13
CA VAL A 404 -17.91 -0.03 29.11
C VAL A 404 -19.02 -1.04 28.81
N VAL A 405 -20.27 -0.58 28.83
CA VAL A 405 -21.41 -1.39 28.38
C VAL A 405 -21.56 -1.35 26.85
N THR A 406 -22.12 -2.41 26.28
CA THR A 406 -22.39 -2.54 24.83
C THR A 406 -23.82 -3.04 24.59
N GLY A 407 -24.31 -2.91 23.36
CA GLY A 407 -25.66 -3.29 22.96
C GLY A 407 -26.76 -2.31 23.43
N PRO A 408 -28.04 -2.69 23.31
CA PRO A 408 -29.16 -1.91 23.83
C PRO A 408 -29.17 -1.97 25.37
N GLN A 409 -29.34 -0.82 26.01
CA GLN A 409 -29.31 -0.66 27.46
C GLN A 409 -30.50 0.16 27.95
N VAL A 410 -30.91 -0.02 29.21
CA VAL A 410 -31.92 0.82 29.87
C VAL A 410 -31.26 1.49 31.07
N ILE A 411 -31.01 2.80 30.96
CA ILE A 411 -30.34 3.61 31.98
C ILE A 411 -31.34 4.68 32.43
N ASP A 412 -31.58 4.76 33.74
CA ASP A 412 -32.58 5.65 34.36
C ASP A 412 -33.99 5.58 33.73
N GLY A 413 -34.35 4.41 33.21
CA GLY A 413 -35.62 4.14 32.52
C GLY A 413 -35.64 4.49 31.02
N VAL A 414 -34.58 5.08 30.48
CA VAL A 414 -34.43 5.44 29.06
C VAL A 414 -33.73 4.31 28.32
N ARG A 415 -34.31 3.83 27.20
CA ARG A 415 -33.60 2.92 26.28
C ARG A 415 -32.62 3.72 25.41
N VAL A 416 -31.36 3.30 25.46
CA VAL A 416 -30.25 3.81 24.65
C VAL A 416 -29.52 2.63 23.99
N TYR A 417 -28.58 2.89 23.09
CA TYR A 417 -27.74 1.85 22.47
C TYR A 417 -26.27 2.24 22.46
N PHE A 418 -25.39 1.27 22.71
CA PHE A 418 -23.94 1.40 22.58
C PHE A 418 -23.39 0.35 21.59
N ASN A 419 -22.49 0.75 20.69
CA ASN A 419 -21.89 -0.18 19.72
C ASN A 419 -20.91 -1.17 20.38
N TYR A 420 -20.29 -2.05 19.58
CA TYR A 420 -19.33 -3.04 20.07
C TYR A 420 -18.02 -2.46 20.65
N ARG A 421 -17.73 -1.17 20.41
CA ARG A 421 -16.63 -0.41 21.04
C ARG A 421 -17.08 0.35 22.30
N GLY A 422 -18.38 0.32 22.62
CA GLY A 422 -18.98 1.06 23.74
C GLY A 422 -19.42 2.49 23.41
N HIS A 423 -19.41 2.90 22.13
CA HIS A 423 -19.81 4.26 21.74
C HIS A 423 -21.34 4.34 21.68
N GLN A 424 -21.94 5.33 22.34
CA GLN A 424 -23.39 5.55 22.31
C GLN A 424 -23.86 6.00 20.91
N ALA A 425 -24.93 5.39 20.40
CA ALA A 425 -25.64 5.91 19.25
C ALA A 425 -26.37 7.21 19.64
N LYS A 426 -26.04 8.31 18.95
CA LYS A 426 -26.66 9.63 19.13
C LYS A 426 -26.75 10.33 17.78
N GLY A 427 -27.97 10.56 17.29
CA GLY A 427 -28.24 11.18 15.99
C GLY A 427 -28.14 10.22 14.81
N ASP A 428 -28.15 8.91 15.08
CA ASP A 428 -27.93 7.85 14.10
C ASP A 428 -28.64 6.55 14.54
N PHE A 429 -28.69 5.57 13.64
CA PHE A 429 -29.22 4.24 13.90
C PHE A 429 -28.21 3.36 14.66
N GLY A 430 -28.68 2.69 15.70
CA GLY A 430 -27.96 1.58 16.32
C GLY A 430 -27.93 0.35 15.41
N TYR A 431 -26.97 -0.55 15.62
CA TYR A 431 -26.94 -1.84 14.90
C TYR A 431 -28.12 -2.77 15.27
N ASP A 432 -28.95 -2.40 16.25
CA ASP A 432 -30.24 -3.01 16.54
C ASP A 432 -31.38 -2.51 15.63
N GLY A 433 -31.10 -1.59 14.71
CA GLY A 433 -32.04 -1.10 13.68
C GLY A 433 -32.88 0.11 14.09
N TYR A 434 -32.67 0.66 15.30
CA TYR A 434 -33.45 1.77 15.84
C TYR A 434 -32.66 3.09 15.84
N TYR A 435 -33.33 4.22 15.62
CA TYR A 435 -32.69 5.54 15.70
C TYR A 435 -32.69 6.09 17.13
N TYR A 436 -31.55 6.66 17.53
CA TYR A 436 -31.34 7.25 18.85
C TYR A 436 -31.09 8.76 18.73
N ASP A 437 -31.76 9.55 19.57
CA ASP A 437 -31.78 11.00 19.49
C ASP A 437 -30.38 11.65 19.56
N LYS A 438 -30.17 12.74 18.83
CA LYS A 438 -28.87 13.42 18.73
C LYS A 438 -28.41 14.07 20.04
N ASP A 439 -29.34 14.64 20.81
CA ASP A 439 -28.99 15.41 22.00
C ASP A 439 -28.97 14.54 23.26
N THR A 440 -29.92 13.59 23.38
CA THR A 440 -30.10 12.72 24.54
C THR A 440 -29.57 11.29 24.35
N GLY A 441 -29.60 10.75 23.12
CA GLY A 441 -29.29 9.34 22.84
C GLY A 441 -30.43 8.37 23.20
N ALA A 442 -31.64 8.88 23.43
CA ALA A 442 -32.84 8.08 23.72
C ALA A 442 -33.47 7.51 22.44
N LEU A 443 -34.08 6.32 22.53
CA LEU A 443 -34.87 5.72 21.44
C LEU A 443 -36.01 6.64 20.98
N VAL A 444 -36.02 7.03 19.70
CA VAL A 444 -37.05 7.91 19.12
C VAL A 444 -38.26 7.11 18.60
N LYS A 445 -39.47 7.65 18.78
CA LYS A 445 -40.78 7.03 18.46
C LYS A 445 -41.79 8.07 17.96
N ASN A 446 -42.77 7.64 17.18
CA ASN A 446 -43.89 8.44 16.62
C ASN A 446 -43.47 9.76 15.95
N SER A 447 -42.26 9.81 15.38
CA SER A 447 -41.59 11.07 15.01
C SER A 447 -40.82 10.94 13.70
N PHE A 448 -40.67 12.07 13.00
CA PHE A 448 -39.71 12.20 11.91
C PHE A 448 -38.29 12.32 12.46
N VAL A 449 -37.32 11.71 11.76
CA VAL A 449 -35.89 11.86 12.04
C VAL A 449 -35.13 12.10 10.73
N SER A 450 -34.02 12.81 10.81
CA SER A 450 -33.20 13.24 9.67
C SER A 450 -31.75 12.83 9.87
N LEU A 451 -31.18 12.13 8.88
CA LEU A 451 -29.78 11.74 8.83
C LEU A 451 -29.07 12.50 7.71
N GLU A 452 -28.10 13.35 8.07
CA GLU A 452 -27.33 14.13 7.10
C GLU A 452 -26.26 13.26 6.43
N GLN A 453 -26.17 13.31 5.10
CA GLN A 453 -25.13 12.65 4.32
C GLN A 453 -24.51 13.63 3.30
N PRO A 454 -23.29 13.37 2.78
CA PRO A 454 -22.70 14.19 1.70
C PRO A 454 -23.55 14.25 0.41
N SER A 455 -24.48 13.30 0.24
CA SER A 455 -25.46 13.19 -0.83
C SER A 455 -26.80 13.90 -0.54
N GLY A 456 -27.01 14.45 0.66
CA GLY A 456 -28.26 15.09 1.09
C GLY A 456 -28.84 14.50 2.39
N THR A 457 -29.94 15.08 2.85
CA THR A 457 -30.62 14.69 4.10
C THR A 457 -31.61 13.55 3.86
N LEU A 458 -31.39 12.38 4.47
CA LEU A 458 -32.36 11.27 4.46
C LEU A 458 -33.38 11.46 5.58
N ILE A 459 -34.68 11.42 5.25
CA ILE A 459 -35.78 11.58 6.20
C ILE A 459 -36.48 10.24 6.42
N TYR A 460 -36.72 9.87 7.68
CA TYR A 460 -37.46 8.67 8.07
C TYR A 460 -38.63 9.07 8.98
N TYR A 461 -39.63 8.19 9.12
CA TYR A 461 -40.60 8.25 10.22
C TYR A 461 -40.57 6.95 11.01
N LEU A 462 -40.62 7.09 12.34
CA LEU A 462 -40.54 5.99 13.30
C LEU A 462 -41.89 5.77 13.97
N ASP A 463 -42.35 4.52 14.05
CA ASP A 463 -43.63 4.17 14.66
C ASP A 463 -43.61 4.24 16.22
N ASN A 464 -44.65 3.69 16.86
CA ASN A 464 -44.79 3.63 18.30
C ASN A 464 -43.81 2.65 18.98
N GLU A 465 -43.27 1.68 18.25
CA GLU A 465 -42.26 0.72 18.69
C GLU A 465 -40.84 1.25 18.45
N GLY A 466 -40.66 2.09 17.43
CA GLY A 466 -39.41 2.73 16.99
C GLY A 466 -38.93 2.25 15.61
N ASN A 467 -39.72 1.44 14.90
CA ASN A 467 -39.35 0.87 13.60
C ASN A 467 -39.53 1.91 12.47
N THR A 468 -38.72 1.83 11.42
CA THR A 468 -38.91 2.64 10.20
C THR A 468 -40.10 2.13 9.39
N ILE A 469 -41.09 3.00 9.15
CA ILE A 469 -42.28 2.64 8.38
C ILE A 469 -42.00 2.63 6.87
N LYS A 470 -42.85 1.94 6.10
CA LYS A 470 -42.69 1.72 4.65
C LYS A 470 -44.02 1.84 3.91
N GLY A 471 -43.96 2.06 2.60
CA GLY A 471 -45.12 2.22 1.73
C GLY A 471 -45.80 3.58 1.84
N GLU A 472 -47.03 3.67 1.35
CA GLU A 472 -47.88 4.86 1.44
C GLU A 472 -48.52 4.97 2.83
N GLN A 473 -48.46 6.15 3.44
CA GLN A 473 -48.77 6.38 4.85
C GLN A 473 -49.44 7.74 5.05
N ILE A 474 -50.44 7.82 5.93
CA ILE A 474 -51.12 9.08 6.27
C ILE A 474 -50.61 9.56 7.64
N ILE A 475 -49.80 10.62 7.65
CA ILE A 475 -49.18 11.16 8.87
C ILE A 475 -49.61 12.61 9.05
N ASN A 476 -50.23 12.93 10.19
CA ASN A 476 -50.75 14.27 10.50
C ASN A 476 -51.66 14.85 9.39
N GLY A 477 -52.39 13.99 8.68
CA GLY A 477 -53.26 14.35 7.55
C GLY A 477 -52.59 14.44 6.18
N LYS A 478 -51.25 14.32 6.09
CA LYS A 478 -50.51 14.31 4.83
C LYS A 478 -50.39 12.91 4.26
N HIS A 479 -50.53 12.77 2.94
CA HIS A 479 -50.27 11.52 2.22
C HIS A 479 -48.79 11.46 1.84
N LEU A 480 -48.01 10.63 2.51
CA LEU A 480 -46.56 10.49 2.31
C LEU A 480 -46.23 9.08 1.82
N ASN A 481 -45.05 8.88 1.24
CA ASN A 481 -44.55 7.56 0.87
C ASN A 481 -43.13 7.36 1.40
N PHE A 482 -42.85 6.15 1.90
CA PHE A 482 -41.56 5.73 2.40
C PHE A 482 -41.12 4.48 1.64
N GLY A 483 -39.89 4.47 1.13
CA GLY A 483 -39.37 3.38 0.32
C GLY A 483 -39.17 2.07 1.08
N GLU A 484 -38.63 1.07 0.38
CA GLU A 484 -38.24 -0.24 0.96
C GLU A 484 -37.26 -0.12 2.14
N TYR A 485 -36.42 0.93 2.17
CA TYR A 485 -35.52 1.25 3.29
C TYR A 485 -36.12 2.20 4.34
N GLY A 486 -37.39 2.61 4.20
CA GLY A 486 -38.08 3.53 5.11
C GLY A 486 -37.71 5.01 4.96
N ILE A 487 -36.94 5.36 3.93
CA ILE A 487 -36.63 6.75 3.55
C ILE A 487 -37.84 7.38 2.86
N GLN A 488 -38.22 8.61 3.24
CA GLN A 488 -39.31 9.36 2.61
C GLN A 488 -38.99 9.68 1.15
N VAL A 489 -39.92 9.34 0.25
CA VAL A 489 -39.84 9.72 -1.16
C VAL A 489 -40.23 11.20 -1.31
N LYS A 490 -39.31 12.01 -1.84
CA LYS A 490 -39.53 13.43 -2.16
C LYS A 490 -38.84 13.77 -3.48
N GLY A 491 -39.47 14.61 -4.30
CA GLY A 491 -38.95 15.09 -5.58
C GLY A 491 -38.76 14.00 -6.64
N ASN A 492 -39.44 12.87 -6.49
CA ASN A 492 -39.18 11.64 -7.25
C ASN A 492 -40.42 10.74 -7.30
N PHE A 493 -40.38 9.70 -8.14
CA PHE A 493 -41.40 8.66 -8.17
C PHE A 493 -41.20 7.64 -7.04
N ALA A 494 -42.29 7.20 -6.43
CA ALA A 494 -42.29 6.06 -5.51
C ALA A 494 -42.61 4.74 -6.26
N PRO A 495 -42.41 3.55 -5.66
CA PRO A 495 -42.68 2.27 -6.31
C PRO A 495 -44.14 2.02 -6.73
N ASN A 496 -45.10 2.82 -6.25
CA ASN A 496 -46.51 2.82 -6.71
C ASN A 496 -46.70 3.59 -8.04
N GLY A 497 -45.64 4.20 -8.59
CA GLY A 497 -45.66 5.01 -9.81
C GLY A 497 -46.14 6.45 -9.63
N LEU A 498 -46.43 6.89 -8.39
CA LEU A 498 -46.85 8.26 -8.11
C LEU A 498 -45.64 9.16 -7.87
N PHE A 499 -45.70 10.42 -8.31
CA PHE A 499 -44.67 11.43 -8.04
C PHE A 499 -44.97 12.23 -6.77
N TYR A 500 -43.99 12.36 -5.87
CA TYR A 500 -44.13 13.09 -4.60
C TYR A 500 -43.27 14.37 -4.62
N ASP A 501 -43.82 15.47 -4.09
CA ASP A 501 -43.22 16.80 -4.15
C ASP A 501 -41.88 16.90 -3.37
N ALA A 502 -40.93 17.68 -3.89
CA ALA A 502 -39.61 17.85 -3.27
C ALA A 502 -39.65 18.58 -1.92
N ILE A 503 -40.60 19.49 -1.73
CA ILE A 503 -40.74 20.34 -0.53
C ILE A 503 -41.71 19.67 0.44
N THR A 504 -42.95 19.37 0.02
CA THR A 504 -44.00 18.85 0.93
C THR A 504 -43.92 17.35 1.16
N GLY A 505 -43.41 16.58 0.20
CA GLY A 505 -43.41 15.12 0.22
C GLY A 505 -44.77 14.48 -0.05
N GLU A 506 -45.70 15.20 -0.68
CA GLU A 506 -47.08 14.76 -0.98
C GLU A 506 -47.31 14.59 -2.50
N PRO A 507 -48.30 13.79 -2.96
CA PRO A 507 -48.53 13.52 -4.38
C PRO A 507 -48.76 14.79 -5.21
N VAL A 508 -48.07 14.86 -6.34
CA VAL A 508 -48.18 15.96 -7.33
C VAL A 508 -49.25 15.64 -8.37
N THR A 509 -50.02 16.62 -8.83
CA THR A 509 -50.94 16.47 -9.98
C THR A 509 -50.86 17.63 -10.98
N ASN A 510 -51.24 17.35 -12.23
CA ASN A 510 -51.48 18.28 -13.33
C ASN A 510 -50.37 19.34 -13.57
N ARG A 511 -49.09 18.96 -13.50
CA ARG A 511 -47.98 19.90 -13.70
C ARG A 511 -46.68 19.25 -14.19
N TYR A 512 -45.80 20.07 -14.76
CA TYR A 512 -44.43 19.68 -15.07
C TYR A 512 -43.59 19.53 -13.79
N VAL A 513 -42.72 18.53 -13.76
CA VAL A 513 -41.71 18.29 -12.71
C VAL A 513 -40.37 17.89 -13.34
N GLN A 514 -39.29 18.05 -12.57
CA GLN A 514 -37.92 17.70 -12.95
C GLN A 514 -37.26 16.95 -11.79
N ILE A 515 -36.47 15.91 -12.08
CA ILE A 515 -35.80 15.09 -11.04
C ILE A 515 -34.35 15.54 -10.89
N ASN A 516 -34.05 16.26 -9.82
CA ASN A 516 -32.75 16.93 -9.65
C ASN A 516 -31.81 16.24 -8.65
N ASP A 517 -32.32 15.26 -7.90
CA ASP A 517 -31.64 14.65 -6.75
C ASP A 517 -31.13 13.22 -7.03
N GLN A 518 -30.03 12.85 -6.38
CA GLN A 518 -29.39 11.53 -6.40
C GLN A 518 -29.54 10.76 -5.07
N SER A 519 -30.09 11.37 -4.02
CA SER A 519 -30.12 10.85 -2.64
C SER A 519 -30.90 9.53 -2.45
N ASN A 520 -31.84 9.21 -3.34
CA ASN A 520 -32.85 8.18 -3.14
C ASN A 520 -32.70 6.98 -4.09
N SER A 521 -32.61 5.77 -3.52
CA SER A 521 -32.25 4.51 -4.17
C SER A 521 -33.22 3.94 -5.21
N TYR A 522 -34.27 4.66 -5.59
CA TYR A 522 -35.38 4.16 -6.43
C TYR A 522 -35.32 4.59 -7.89
N ASN A 523 -34.31 5.37 -8.28
CA ASN A 523 -34.19 5.89 -9.65
C ASN A 523 -32.79 5.65 -10.22
N THR A 524 -32.70 5.41 -11.53
CA THR A 524 -31.42 5.32 -12.24
C THR A 524 -30.85 6.72 -12.44
N LEU A 525 -29.52 6.85 -12.45
CA LEU A 525 -28.83 8.12 -12.75
C LEU A 525 -29.28 8.74 -14.08
N GLU A 526 -29.75 7.90 -15.00
CA GLU A 526 -30.27 8.26 -16.31
C GLU A 526 -31.43 9.27 -16.26
N ASN A 527 -32.19 9.35 -15.18
CA ASN A 527 -33.36 10.22 -15.09
C ASN A 527 -33.11 11.59 -14.43
N LYS A 528 -31.87 11.89 -14.06
CA LYS A 528 -31.51 13.21 -13.53
C LYS A 528 -31.71 14.30 -14.59
N ASP A 529 -32.17 15.45 -14.15
CA ASP A 529 -32.41 16.68 -14.92
C ASP A 529 -33.45 16.54 -16.07
N LYS A 530 -34.06 15.35 -16.23
CA LYS A 530 -35.15 15.07 -17.19
C LYS A 530 -36.48 15.66 -16.71
N TRP A 531 -37.31 16.06 -17.69
CA TRP A 531 -38.64 16.64 -17.48
C TRP A 531 -39.74 15.59 -17.64
N PHE A 532 -40.76 15.67 -16.78
CA PHE A 532 -41.97 14.84 -16.80
C PHE A 532 -43.19 15.75 -16.67
N TYR A 533 -44.36 15.32 -17.16
CA TYR A 533 -45.64 15.93 -16.77
C TYR A 533 -46.48 14.93 -16.00
N ILE A 534 -46.91 15.33 -14.81
CA ILE A 534 -47.70 14.50 -13.90
C ILE A 534 -49.19 14.78 -14.14
N GLY A 535 -49.96 13.72 -14.38
CA GLY A 535 -51.40 13.78 -14.66
C GLY A 535 -52.26 14.03 -13.42
N SER A 536 -53.57 13.81 -13.56
CA SER A 536 -54.55 13.95 -12.47
C SER A 536 -54.59 12.74 -11.51
N ASP A 537 -53.95 11.62 -11.88
CA ASP A 537 -53.80 10.40 -11.07
C ASP A 537 -52.42 10.31 -10.38
N SER A 538 -51.68 11.43 -10.37
CA SER A 538 -50.32 11.58 -9.85
C SER A 538 -49.22 10.77 -10.55
N LYS A 539 -49.47 10.21 -11.75
CA LYS A 539 -48.47 9.49 -12.56
C LYS A 539 -47.96 10.30 -13.74
N ALA A 540 -46.82 9.90 -14.32
CA ALA A 540 -46.29 10.50 -15.54
C ALA A 540 -47.16 10.18 -16.76
N LEU A 541 -47.46 11.19 -17.58
CA LEU A 541 -48.07 11.01 -18.90
C LEU A 541 -47.07 10.40 -19.91
N LYS A 542 -47.61 9.76 -20.96
CA LYS A 542 -46.84 9.02 -21.98
C LYS A 542 -47.45 9.23 -23.37
N GLY A 543 -46.65 9.07 -24.43
CA GLY A 543 -47.03 9.31 -25.82
C GLY A 543 -47.18 10.79 -26.18
N GLU A 544 -47.78 11.07 -27.34
CA GLU A 544 -48.17 12.42 -27.74
C GLU A 544 -49.27 12.97 -26.80
N GLN A 545 -49.10 14.20 -26.34
CA GLN A 545 -50.02 14.90 -25.44
C GLN A 545 -50.20 16.35 -25.89
N VAL A 546 -51.38 16.93 -25.63
CA VAL A 546 -51.64 18.36 -25.88
C VAL A 546 -51.80 19.07 -24.53
N ILE A 547 -50.76 19.79 -24.11
CA ILE A 547 -50.70 20.47 -22.81
C ILE A 547 -50.75 21.98 -23.06
N ASN A 548 -51.75 22.66 -22.52
CA ASN A 548 -52.02 24.09 -22.72
C ASN A 548 -52.05 24.50 -24.22
N GLY A 549 -52.55 23.61 -25.09
CA GLY A 549 -52.62 23.82 -26.54
C GLY A 549 -51.33 23.48 -27.30
N VAL A 550 -50.24 23.11 -26.62
CA VAL A 550 -48.97 22.73 -27.23
C VAL A 550 -48.88 21.20 -27.34
N THR A 551 -48.64 20.69 -28.54
CA THR A 551 -48.31 19.28 -28.75
C THR A 551 -46.90 18.99 -28.28
N VAL A 552 -46.77 18.05 -27.34
CA VAL A 552 -45.51 17.53 -26.78
C VAL A 552 -45.53 16.00 -26.83
N PHE A 553 -44.39 15.34 -26.66
CA PHE A 553 -44.30 13.88 -26.56
C PHE A 553 -43.58 13.47 -25.29
N PHE A 554 -44.05 12.39 -24.65
CA PHE A 554 -43.40 11.73 -23.52
C PHE A 554 -43.10 10.27 -23.88
N ASP A 555 -41.91 9.78 -23.53
CA ASP A 555 -41.49 8.42 -23.89
C ASP A 555 -42.20 7.31 -23.09
N LYS A 556 -41.74 6.06 -23.28
CA LYS A 556 -42.26 4.88 -22.57
C LYS A 556 -42.12 4.95 -21.04
N ASP A 557 -41.24 5.79 -20.50
CA ASP A 557 -41.00 5.97 -19.07
C ASP A 557 -41.69 7.24 -18.53
N GLY A 558 -42.00 8.19 -19.41
CA GLY A 558 -42.70 9.45 -19.13
C GLY A 558 -41.85 10.71 -19.30
N VAL A 559 -40.66 10.58 -19.90
CA VAL A 559 -39.70 11.67 -20.14
C VAL A 559 -40.15 12.51 -21.32
N GLN A 560 -40.19 13.83 -21.17
CA GLN A 560 -40.49 14.75 -22.26
C GLN A 560 -39.39 14.72 -23.33
N ALA A 561 -39.78 14.49 -24.59
CA ALA A 561 -38.90 14.68 -25.74
C ALA A 561 -38.52 16.17 -25.87
N LYS A 562 -37.23 16.48 -25.81
CA LYS A 562 -36.69 17.84 -25.95
C LYS A 562 -35.38 17.79 -26.75
N GLY A 563 -35.32 18.51 -27.87
CA GLY A 563 -34.12 18.63 -28.71
C GLY A 563 -33.78 17.40 -29.54
N ILE A 564 -34.74 16.48 -29.69
CA ILE A 564 -34.58 15.16 -30.30
C ILE A 564 -35.74 14.84 -31.25
N PHE A 565 -35.54 13.86 -32.13
CA PHE A 565 -36.64 13.13 -32.74
C PHE A 565 -37.16 12.08 -31.75
N ALA A 566 -38.47 12.01 -31.54
CA ALA A 566 -39.10 11.06 -30.64
C ALA A 566 -39.43 9.73 -31.33
N ASP A 567 -39.95 8.75 -30.56
CA ASP A 567 -40.31 7.41 -31.08
C ASP A 567 -41.43 7.43 -32.12
N ASP A 568 -42.25 8.49 -32.16
CA ASP A 568 -43.25 8.72 -33.22
C ASP A 568 -42.65 9.22 -34.55
N GLY A 569 -41.37 9.60 -34.55
CA GLY A 569 -40.60 10.09 -35.68
C GLY A 569 -40.58 11.62 -35.85
N PHE A 570 -41.25 12.41 -35.02
CA PHE A 570 -41.27 13.88 -35.11
C PHE A 570 -40.19 14.55 -34.25
N TYR A 571 -39.77 15.76 -34.64
CA TYR A 571 -38.81 16.57 -33.86
C TYR A 571 -39.53 17.39 -32.79
N TYR A 572 -38.96 17.42 -31.59
CA TYR A 572 -39.42 18.24 -30.47
C TYR A 572 -38.34 19.24 -30.07
N ASP A 573 -38.73 20.50 -29.91
CA ASP A 573 -37.80 21.61 -29.62
C ASP A 573 -37.02 21.40 -28.30
N LYS A 574 -35.80 21.94 -28.23
CA LYS A 574 -34.88 21.75 -27.09
C LYS A 574 -35.32 22.47 -25.81
N ASP A 575 -35.94 23.65 -25.93
CA ASP A 575 -36.25 24.48 -24.77
C ASP A 575 -37.69 24.21 -24.30
N SER A 576 -38.65 24.25 -25.22
CA SER A 576 -40.07 24.02 -24.96
C SER A 576 -40.45 22.54 -24.90
N GLY A 577 -39.84 21.69 -25.74
CA GLY A 577 -40.34 20.33 -26.00
C GLY A 577 -41.62 20.30 -26.83
N ALA A 578 -41.91 21.35 -27.61
CA ALA A 578 -43.04 21.42 -28.54
C ALA A 578 -42.71 20.73 -29.88
N ARG A 579 -43.70 20.07 -30.51
CA ARG A 579 -43.56 19.43 -31.83
C ARG A 579 -43.29 20.47 -32.93
N VAL A 580 -42.19 20.30 -33.67
CA VAL A 580 -41.77 21.21 -34.74
C VAL A 580 -42.05 20.58 -36.11
N ASN A 581 -42.67 21.33 -37.02
CA ASN A 581 -42.79 20.92 -38.41
C ASN A 581 -41.51 21.28 -39.18
N LEU A 582 -40.76 20.26 -39.61
CA LEU A 582 -39.53 20.38 -40.40
C LEU A 582 -39.73 20.08 -41.90
N GLY A 583 -40.98 19.95 -42.36
CA GLY A 583 -41.32 19.62 -43.75
C GLY A 583 -41.31 18.12 -44.06
N ASN A 584 -41.55 17.80 -45.34
CA ASN A 584 -41.83 16.43 -45.80
C ASN A 584 -40.94 16.09 -47.01
N ASN A 585 -40.67 14.80 -47.23
CA ASN A 585 -39.92 14.24 -48.37
C ASN A 585 -38.51 14.84 -48.62
N GLN A 586 -37.83 15.32 -47.58
CA GLN A 586 -36.60 16.11 -47.72
C GLN A 586 -35.52 15.76 -46.69
N PHE A 587 -34.26 16.05 -47.05
CA PHE A 587 -33.14 16.01 -46.11
C PHE A 587 -33.17 17.26 -45.22
N VAL A 588 -33.01 17.07 -43.90
CA VAL A 588 -32.90 18.14 -42.91
C VAL A 588 -31.65 17.95 -42.06
N GLN A 589 -31.04 19.05 -41.61
CA GLN A 589 -29.89 19.00 -40.70
C GLN A 589 -30.31 19.52 -39.31
N VAL A 590 -30.13 18.69 -38.28
CA VAL A 590 -30.50 18.98 -36.89
C VAL A 590 -29.32 18.61 -36.00
N ASN A 591 -28.88 19.55 -35.14
CA ASN A 591 -27.73 19.37 -34.24
C ASN A 591 -26.50 18.80 -34.98
N GLY A 592 -26.19 19.37 -36.16
CA GLY A 592 -25.09 18.97 -37.05
C GLY A 592 -25.32 17.69 -37.87
N ASN A 593 -26.25 16.82 -37.44
CA ASN A 593 -26.53 15.53 -38.06
C ASN A 593 -27.57 15.68 -39.19
N TRP A 594 -27.43 14.88 -40.26
CA TRP A 594 -28.41 14.83 -41.34
C TRP A 594 -29.45 13.74 -41.10
N TYR A 595 -30.70 14.03 -41.46
CA TYR A 595 -31.85 13.12 -41.39
C TYR A 595 -32.64 13.23 -42.71
N TYR A 596 -33.48 12.26 -43.02
CA TYR A 596 -34.45 12.37 -44.11
C TYR A 596 -35.88 12.18 -43.58
N LEU A 597 -36.77 13.09 -43.97
CA LEU A 597 -38.17 13.09 -43.56
C LEU A 597 -39.04 12.49 -44.66
N ASN A 598 -39.94 11.57 -44.29
CA ASN A 598 -40.87 10.93 -45.20
C ASN A 598 -42.04 11.86 -45.63
N ASN A 599 -43.05 11.30 -46.28
CA ASN A 599 -44.26 12.00 -46.71
C ASN A 599 -45.11 12.56 -45.55
N GLU A 600 -44.97 12.03 -44.34
CA GLU A 600 -45.66 12.49 -43.13
C GLU A 600 -44.85 13.53 -42.33
N GLY A 601 -43.57 13.73 -42.66
CA GLY A 601 -42.64 14.58 -41.90
C GLY A 601 -41.89 13.85 -40.76
N LYS A 602 -41.94 12.52 -40.75
CA LYS A 602 -41.23 11.66 -39.77
C LYS A 602 -39.87 11.21 -40.30
N ILE A 603 -38.90 11.03 -39.42
CA ILE A 603 -37.59 10.46 -39.79
C ILE A 603 -37.68 9.02 -40.29
N VAL A 604 -36.90 8.69 -41.31
CA VAL A 604 -36.65 7.31 -41.75
C VAL A 604 -35.43 6.71 -41.04
N LYS A 605 -35.37 5.37 -40.99
CA LYS A 605 -34.28 4.59 -40.38
C LYS A 605 -33.89 3.43 -41.30
N GLY A 606 -32.69 2.88 -41.11
CA GLY A 606 -32.14 1.79 -41.93
C GLY A 606 -31.74 2.21 -43.35
N GLU A 607 -31.70 1.22 -44.24
CA GLU A 607 -31.33 1.38 -45.66
C GLU A 607 -32.49 1.96 -46.49
N GLN A 608 -32.23 3.01 -47.28
CA GLN A 608 -33.26 3.81 -47.94
C GLN A 608 -32.82 4.27 -49.34
N VAL A 609 -33.67 4.06 -50.35
CA VAL A 609 -33.42 4.50 -51.73
C VAL A 609 -34.13 5.83 -52.00
N ILE A 610 -33.36 6.92 -52.05
CA ILE A 610 -33.87 8.29 -52.23
C ILE A 610 -33.31 8.84 -53.55
N ASN A 611 -34.19 9.26 -54.46
CA ASN A 611 -33.84 9.77 -55.79
C ASN A 611 -32.85 8.84 -56.55
N GLY A 612 -33.06 7.52 -56.46
CA GLY A 612 -32.24 6.49 -57.12
C GLY A 612 -30.89 6.21 -56.47
N ASN A 613 -30.53 6.89 -55.37
CA ASN A 613 -29.31 6.66 -54.61
C ASN A 613 -29.61 5.91 -53.31
N ASN A 614 -28.72 5.01 -52.90
CA ASN A 614 -28.88 4.24 -51.66
C ASN A 614 -28.18 4.96 -50.49
N PHE A 615 -28.90 5.11 -49.38
CA PHE A 615 -28.46 5.77 -48.15
C PHE A 615 -28.71 4.86 -46.94
N TYR A 616 -28.02 5.10 -45.83
CA TYR A 616 -28.33 4.45 -44.55
C TYR A 616 -28.53 5.50 -43.46
N PHE A 617 -29.55 5.30 -42.64
CA PHE A 617 -29.85 6.10 -41.46
C PHE A 617 -29.79 5.18 -40.24
N ASP A 618 -29.10 5.58 -39.18
CA ASP A 618 -28.92 4.75 -37.99
C ASP A 618 -30.22 4.52 -37.20
N LYS A 619 -30.13 3.78 -36.08
CA LYS A 619 -31.24 3.57 -35.15
C LYS A 619 -31.90 4.85 -34.60
N ASP A 620 -31.22 5.99 -34.69
CA ASP A 620 -31.70 7.33 -34.27
C ASP A 620 -32.18 8.17 -35.46
N GLY A 621 -32.08 7.65 -36.70
CA GLY A 621 -32.43 8.33 -37.95
C GLY A 621 -31.32 9.18 -38.57
N LYS A 622 -30.08 9.13 -38.03
CA LYS A 622 -28.95 9.95 -38.51
C LYS A 622 -28.32 9.31 -39.73
N GLN A 623 -28.12 10.08 -40.80
CA GLN A 623 -27.48 9.65 -42.03
C GLN A 623 -26.02 9.23 -41.79
N VAL A 624 -25.67 7.99 -42.14
CA VAL A 624 -24.28 7.53 -42.12
C VAL A 624 -23.52 8.14 -43.30
N LYS A 625 -22.40 8.81 -43.00
CA LYS A 625 -21.52 9.45 -43.99
C LYS A 625 -20.06 9.24 -43.58
N GLY A 626 -19.19 8.92 -44.53
CA GLY A 626 -17.75 8.76 -44.32
C GLY A 626 -17.38 7.58 -43.42
N ASN A 627 -18.26 6.59 -43.31
CA ASN A 627 -18.16 5.52 -42.32
C ASN A 627 -18.88 4.25 -42.82
N PHE A 628 -18.62 3.13 -42.15
CA PHE A 628 -19.39 1.90 -42.31
C PHE A 628 -20.68 1.98 -41.47
N ALA A 629 -21.80 1.50 -42.04
CA ALA A 629 -23.06 1.34 -41.34
C ALA A 629 -23.21 -0.06 -40.72
N GLU A 630 -24.27 -0.29 -39.95
CA GLU A 630 -24.56 -1.57 -39.27
C GLU A 630 -24.78 -2.74 -40.26
N ASN A 631 -25.20 -2.45 -41.50
CA ASN A 631 -25.26 -3.44 -42.59
C ASN A 631 -23.88 -3.84 -43.16
N GLY A 632 -22.78 -3.27 -42.62
CA GLY A 632 -21.41 -3.52 -43.04
C GLY A 632 -20.98 -2.81 -44.33
N ALA A 633 -21.85 -1.98 -44.93
CA ALA A 633 -21.53 -1.23 -46.14
C ALA A 633 -20.94 0.16 -45.82
N TYR A 634 -20.06 0.65 -46.68
CA TYR A 634 -19.46 2.00 -46.56
C TYR A 634 -20.30 3.06 -47.29
N TYR A 635 -20.48 4.21 -46.65
CA TYR A 635 -21.24 5.35 -47.20
C TYR A 635 -20.33 6.57 -47.36
N ASP A 636 -20.43 7.25 -48.50
CA ASP A 636 -19.53 8.33 -48.92
C ASP A 636 -19.54 9.53 -47.95
N GLU A 637 -18.39 10.15 -47.73
CA GLU A 637 -18.21 11.24 -46.76
C GLU A 637 -19.01 12.50 -47.13
N ASN A 638 -18.99 12.87 -48.41
CA ASN A 638 -19.56 14.13 -48.88
C ASN A 638 -21.06 13.98 -49.17
N SER A 639 -21.44 12.91 -49.86
CA SER A 639 -22.80 12.66 -50.32
C SER A 639 -23.63 11.76 -49.40
N GLY A 640 -23.01 10.86 -48.63
CA GLY A 640 -23.71 9.82 -47.87
C GLY A 640 -24.24 8.66 -48.71
N VAL A 641 -23.92 8.60 -50.00
CA VAL A 641 -24.38 7.52 -50.90
C VAL A 641 -23.55 6.25 -50.67
N GLN A 642 -24.18 5.08 -50.73
CA GLN A 642 -23.52 3.78 -50.62
C GLN A 642 -22.40 3.65 -51.66
N VAL A 643 -21.19 3.37 -51.19
CA VAL A 643 -20.02 3.19 -52.03
C VAL A 643 -19.98 1.74 -52.53
N THR A 644 -19.69 1.54 -53.82
CA THR A 644 -19.50 0.21 -54.41
C THR A 644 -18.28 0.17 -55.34
N ASN A 645 -17.70 -1.02 -55.47
CA ASN A 645 -16.65 -1.42 -56.43
C ASN A 645 -15.36 -0.59 -56.48
N ARG A 646 -15.09 0.28 -55.50
CA ARG A 646 -13.95 1.22 -55.49
C ARG A 646 -13.12 1.11 -54.20
N TYR A 647 -11.92 1.70 -54.21
CA TYR A 647 -11.15 1.90 -52.98
C TYR A 647 -11.71 3.06 -52.16
N VAL A 648 -11.63 2.93 -50.83
CA VAL A 648 -11.84 4.03 -49.87
C VAL A 648 -10.67 4.05 -48.88
N ASN A 649 -10.31 5.24 -48.40
CA ASN A 649 -9.46 5.38 -47.22
C ASN A 649 -10.36 5.78 -46.04
N PHE A 650 -10.26 5.05 -44.93
CA PHE A 650 -11.02 5.30 -43.71
C PHE A 650 -10.12 5.05 -42.51
N ASN A 651 -10.02 6.03 -41.61
CA ASN A 651 -9.09 6.02 -40.48
C ASN A 651 -7.65 5.62 -40.89
N ASN A 652 -7.11 6.28 -41.92
CA ASN A 652 -5.82 6.01 -42.57
C ASN A 652 -5.64 4.62 -43.22
N ASN A 653 -6.61 3.72 -43.10
CA ASN A 653 -6.56 2.37 -43.68
C ASN A 653 -7.26 2.34 -45.05
N TRP A 654 -6.71 1.57 -45.99
CA TRP A 654 -7.32 1.38 -47.32
C TRP A 654 -8.21 0.13 -47.34
N TYR A 655 -9.40 0.24 -47.92
CA TYR A 655 -10.33 -0.88 -48.11
C TYR A 655 -10.76 -0.91 -49.57
N ARG A 656 -10.84 -2.09 -50.21
CA ARG A 656 -11.57 -2.24 -51.48
C ARG A 656 -13.01 -2.60 -51.15
N ILE A 657 -13.94 -1.73 -51.51
CA ILE A 657 -15.37 -1.97 -51.38
C ILE A 657 -15.85 -2.78 -52.58
N GLY A 658 -16.58 -3.87 -52.32
CA GLY A 658 -17.11 -4.76 -53.35
C GLY A 658 -18.44 -4.27 -53.96
N ALA A 659 -19.08 -5.14 -54.76
CA ALA A 659 -20.34 -4.84 -55.43
C ALA A 659 -21.54 -4.71 -54.46
N LYS A 660 -21.44 -5.29 -53.26
CA LYS A 660 -22.48 -5.24 -52.20
C LYS A 660 -22.27 -4.10 -51.17
N GLY A 661 -21.35 -3.18 -51.43
CA GLY A 661 -21.02 -2.08 -50.52
C GLY A 661 -20.15 -2.45 -49.30
N THR A 662 -19.99 -3.74 -49.00
CA THR A 662 -19.09 -4.27 -47.96
C THR A 662 -17.63 -4.34 -48.43
N PRO A 663 -16.63 -4.29 -47.52
CA PRO A 663 -15.22 -4.46 -47.88
C PRO A 663 -14.89 -5.91 -48.28
N LEU A 664 -13.87 -6.09 -49.12
CA LEU A 664 -13.27 -7.39 -49.45
C LEU A 664 -12.38 -7.90 -48.30
N LYS A 665 -12.14 -9.22 -48.23
CA LYS A 665 -11.33 -9.89 -47.20
C LYS A 665 -10.52 -11.04 -47.82
N GLY A 666 -9.29 -11.23 -47.35
CA GLY A 666 -8.34 -12.22 -47.90
C GLY A 666 -7.61 -11.73 -49.16
N ALA A 667 -6.98 -12.68 -49.86
CA ALA A 667 -6.22 -12.43 -51.08
C ALA A 667 -7.15 -12.21 -52.30
N HIS A 668 -6.91 -11.15 -53.06
CA HIS A 668 -7.65 -10.81 -54.27
C HIS A 668 -6.73 -10.29 -55.38
N VAL A 669 -7.11 -10.51 -56.64
CA VAL A 669 -6.57 -9.76 -57.77
C VAL A 669 -7.45 -8.52 -57.99
N VAL A 670 -6.87 -7.34 -57.82
CA VAL A 670 -7.51 -6.05 -57.96
C VAL A 670 -6.82 -5.29 -59.09
N ASP A 671 -7.54 -5.06 -60.18
CA ASP A 671 -7.12 -4.21 -61.30
C ASP A 671 -5.73 -4.62 -61.90
N GLY A 672 -5.39 -5.92 -61.78
CA GLY A 672 -4.12 -6.53 -62.19
C GLY A 672 -3.15 -6.85 -61.04
N HIS A 673 -3.35 -6.27 -59.86
CA HIS A 673 -2.47 -6.35 -58.71
C HIS A 673 -2.92 -7.44 -57.72
N ASN A 674 -2.00 -8.27 -57.22
CA ASN A 674 -2.28 -9.24 -56.15
C ASN A 674 -2.24 -8.52 -54.80
N VAL A 675 -3.37 -8.33 -54.14
CA VAL A 675 -3.48 -7.60 -52.86
C VAL A 675 -4.11 -8.48 -51.78
N PHE A 676 -3.87 -8.17 -50.51
CA PHE A 676 -4.50 -8.86 -49.37
C PHE A 676 -5.23 -7.88 -48.47
N PHE A 677 -6.43 -8.25 -48.06
CA PHE A 677 -7.23 -7.54 -47.06
C PHE A 677 -7.38 -8.41 -45.80
N ASP A 678 -7.25 -7.83 -44.62
CA ASP A 678 -7.34 -8.58 -43.36
C ASP A 678 -8.78 -9.00 -42.99
N GLN A 679 -8.99 -9.48 -41.77
CA GLN A 679 -10.30 -9.91 -41.29
C GLN A 679 -11.28 -8.74 -41.03
N ASP A 680 -10.80 -7.49 -40.99
CA ASP A 680 -11.65 -6.29 -40.98
C ASP A 680 -11.87 -5.74 -42.40
N GLY A 681 -11.05 -6.17 -43.36
CA GLY A 681 -11.05 -5.73 -44.76
C GLY A 681 -10.02 -4.63 -45.07
N LYS A 682 -9.07 -4.37 -44.16
CA LYS A 682 -7.98 -3.40 -44.33
C LYS A 682 -6.90 -4.00 -45.23
N GLN A 683 -6.44 -3.24 -46.23
CA GLN A 683 -5.36 -3.67 -47.12
C GLN A 683 -4.03 -3.76 -46.35
N ILE A 684 -3.36 -4.91 -46.41
CA ILE A 684 -2.01 -5.08 -45.86
C ILE A 684 -1.02 -4.33 -46.76
N LYS A 685 -0.24 -3.41 -46.17
CA LYS A 685 0.72 -2.56 -46.89
C LYS A 685 1.99 -2.34 -46.06
N GLY A 686 3.12 -2.86 -46.53
CA GLY A 686 4.43 -2.69 -45.90
C GLY A 686 4.73 -3.68 -44.78
N ASP A 687 3.96 -4.78 -44.73
CA ASP A 687 4.07 -5.87 -43.77
C ASP A 687 3.65 -7.20 -44.43
N PHE A 688 3.77 -8.31 -43.73
CA PHE A 688 3.29 -9.62 -44.17
C PHE A 688 1.85 -9.87 -43.76
N ALA A 689 1.07 -10.48 -44.65
CA ALA A 689 -0.29 -10.91 -44.36
C ALA A 689 -0.35 -12.27 -43.64
N SER A 690 -1.56 -12.71 -43.26
CA SER A 690 -1.80 -14.01 -42.64
C SER A 690 -1.70 -15.20 -43.60
N ASP A 691 -1.62 -14.96 -44.92
CA ASP A 691 -1.27 -15.97 -45.92
C ASP A 691 0.23 -16.31 -45.98
N GLY A 692 1.06 -15.55 -45.25
CA GLY A 692 2.51 -15.72 -45.16
C GLY A 692 3.34 -14.79 -46.07
N TYR A 693 2.73 -14.12 -47.05
CA TYR A 693 3.45 -13.30 -48.05
C TYR A 693 3.57 -11.82 -47.64
N TYR A 694 4.59 -11.12 -48.18
CA TYR A 694 4.81 -9.69 -47.94
C TYR A 694 4.10 -8.83 -48.98
N TYR A 695 3.53 -7.70 -48.54
CA TYR A 695 2.79 -6.77 -49.41
C TYR A 695 3.43 -5.37 -49.39
N SER A 696 3.56 -4.76 -50.56
CA SER A 696 4.26 -3.48 -50.79
C SER A 696 3.71 -2.34 -49.95
N LYS A 697 4.60 -1.53 -49.34
CA LYS A 697 4.20 -0.36 -48.53
C LYS A 697 3.42 0.68 -49.33
N ASN A 698 3.74 0.84 -50.60
CA ASN A 698 3.19 1.93 -51.42
C ASN A 698 1.89 1.51 -52.12
N SER A 699 1.91 0.39 -52.85
CA SER A 699 0.74 -0.12 -53.58
C SER A 699 -0.12 -1.08 -52.76
N GLY A 700 0.49 -1.93 -51.94
CA GLY A 700 -0.17 -3.06 -51.27
C GLY A 700 -0.18 -4.33 -52.12
N ASP A 701 0.71 -4.42 -53.12
CA ASP A 701 0.86 -5.57 -54.00
C ASP A 701 1.76 -6.64 -53.36
N ARG A 702 1.47 -7.92 -53.57
CA ARG A 702 2.32 -9.03 -53.14
C ARG A 702 3.69 -8.95 -53.80
N VAL A 703 4.74 -8.86 -52.98
CA VAL A 703 6.12 -8.82 -53.42
C VAL A 703 6.67 -10.25 -53.40
N ASP A 704 7.31 -10.68 -54.49
CA ASP A 704 8.18 -11.85 -54.45
C ASP A 704 9.50 -11.45 -53.79
N LEU A 705 9.81 -12.08 -52.65
CA LEU A 705 11.03 -11.82 -51.88
C LEU A 705 12.15 -12.81 -52.22
N GLY A 706 11.88 -13.88 -52.98
CA GLY A 706 12.77 -15.04 -53.14
C GLY A 706 12.39 -16.21 -52.22
N GLN A 707 13.32 -17.15 -52.05
CA GLN A 707 13.12 -18.40 -51.32
C GLN A 707 14.40 -18.84 -50.60
N ASN A 708 14.24 -19.45 -49.42
CA ASN A 708 15.28 -20.05 -48.59
C ASN A 708 16.40 -19.08 -48.16
N HIS A 709 16.04 -17.86 -47.77
CA HIS A 709 17.00 -16.83 -47.35
C HIS A 709 16.48 -15.94 -46.20
N TYR A 710 17.42 -15.26 -45.53
CA TYR A 710 17.11 -14.20 -44.58
C TYR A 710 16.82 -12.88 -45.29
N GLN A 711 15.68 -12.27 -44.95
CA GLN A 711 15.25 -10.97 -45.45
C GLN A 711 15.17 -9.96 -44.29
N ASN A 712 15.86 -8.83 -44.38
CA ASN A 712 15.63 -7.71 -43.47
C ASN A 712 14.52 -6.80 -44.04
N ILE A 713 13.55 -6.41 -43.20
CA ILE A 713 12.52 -5.42 -43.52
C ILE A 713 12.29 -4.55 -42.27
N ASN A 714 12.39 -3.23 -42.41
CA ASN A 714 12.21 -2.26 -41.31
C ASN A 714 13.05 -2.62 -40.07
N ASN A 715 14.34 -2.92 -40.26
CA ASN A 715 15.31 -3.41 -39.26
C ASN A 715 15.02 -4.78 -38.64
N ASN A 716 13.87 -5.40 -38.92
CA ASN A 716 13.52 -6.73 -38.43
C ASN A 716 13.98 -7.81 -39.43
N TRP A 717 14.49 -8.93 -38.93
CA TRP A 717 14.88 -10.07 -39.76
C TRP A 717 13.76 -11.10 -39.84
N TYR A 718 13.53 -11.64 -41.03
CA TYR A 718 12.59 -12.72 -41.34
C TYR A 718 13.34 -13.79 -42.13
N TYR A 719 12.88 -15.03 -42.13
CA TYR A 719 13.36 -16.04 -43.09
C TYR A 719 12.23 -16.45 -44.02
N ILE A 720 12.50 -16.46 -45.32
CA ILE A 720 11.54 -16.80 -46.36
C ILE A 720 11.75 -18.26 -46.73
N GLY A 721 10.72 -19.10 -46.55
CA GLY A 721 10.75 -20.53 -46.85
C GLY A 721 10.67 -20.85 -48.35
N ASN A 722 10.74 -22.14 -48.66
CA ASN A 722 10.73 -22.66 -50.04
C ASN A 722 9.43 -22.40 -50.82
N ASP A 723 8.36 -21.95 -50.16
CA ASP A 723 7.07 -21.59 -50.77
C ASP A 723 6.86 -20.06 -50.87
N GLY A 724 7.88 -19.27 -50.55
CA GLY A 724 7.87 -17.80 -50.56
C GLY A 724 7.20 -17.15 -49.35
N LYS A 725 6.74 -17.92 -48.35
CA LYS A 725 6.18 -17.37 -47.10
C LYS A 725 7.27 -17.12 -46.06
N ARG A 726 7.02 -16.22 -45.11
CA ARG A 726 7.84 -16.14 -43.89
C ARG A 726 7.65 -17.37 -43.00
N LEU A 727 8.71 -17.80 -42.32
CA LEU A 727 8.63 -18.78 -41.24
C LEU A 727 8.25 -18.13 -39.89
N THR A 728 7.73 -18.95 -38.98
CA THR A 728 7.39 -18.61 -37.59
C THR A 728 7.84 -19.75 -36.65
N GLY A 729 7.97 -19.47 -35.36
CA GLY A 729 8.33 -20.45 -34.32
C GLY A 729 9.82 -20.84 -34.31
N GLU A 730 10.12 -21.95 -33.64
CA GLU A 730 11.46 -22.53 -33.52
C GLU A 730 11.86 -23.24 -34.82
N GLN A 731 13.02 -22.88 -35.39
CA GLN A 731 13.48 -23.34 -36.70
C GLN A 731 14.97 -23.72 -36.65
N VAL A 732 15.41 -24.58 -37.56
CA VAL A 732 16.84 -24.90 -37.77
C VAL A 732 17.23 -24.49 -39.19
N ILE A 733 18.02 -23.43 -39.31
CA ILE A 733 18.44 -22.84 -40.58
C ILE A 733 19.95 -23.01 -40.71
N ASP A 734 20.41 -23.70 -41.76
CA ASP A 734 21.83 -24.00 -42.02
C ASP A 734 22.58 -24.64 -40.82
N GLY A 735 21.84 -25.41 -40.00
CA GLY A 735 22.34 -26.05 -38.78
C GLY A 735 22.25 -25.21 -37.51
N VAL A 736 21.79 -23.95 -37.60
CA VAL A 736 21.64 -23.03 -36.47
C VAL A 736 20.19 -23.04 -35.95
N GLU A 737 20.01 -23.32 -34.66
CA GLU A 737 18.73 -23.15 -33.97
C GLU A 737 18.40 -21.65 -33.82
N VAL A 738 17.29 -21.21 -34.40
CA VAL A 738 16.78 -19.83 -34.36
C VAL A 738 15.29 -19.82 -34.00
N TYR A 739 14.73 -18.67 -33.64
CA TYR A 739 13.30 -18.51 -33.38
C TYR A 739 12.75 -17.27 -34.06
N PHE A 740 11.60 -17.40 -34.69
CA PHE A 740 10.81 -16.32 -35.25
C PHE A 740 9.51 -16.17 -34.43
N ASP A 741 9.14 -14.95 -34.04
CA ASP A 741 7.93 -14.71 -33.27
C ASP A 741 6.65 -15.08 -34.05
N SER A 742 5.49 -14.98 -33.40
CA SER A 742 4.18 -15.18 -34.02
C SER A 742 3.89 -14.23 -35.20
N THR A 743 4.65 -13.14 -35.36
CA THR A 743 4.63 -12.24 -36.52
C THR A 743 5.71 -12.57 -37.57
N GLY A 744 6.59 -13.54 -37.32
CA GLY A 744 7.67 -13.99 -38.19
C GLY A 744 9.00 -13.27 -38.01
N LYS A 745 9.16 -12.41 -36.99
CA LYS A 745 10.40 -11.65 -36.73
C LYS A 745 11.38 -12.49 -35.93
N GLN A 746 12.64 -12.54 -36.35
CA GLN A 746 13.69 -13.26 -35.64
C GLN A 746 13.91 -12.65 -34.25
N VAL A 747 13.80 -13.47 -33.20
CA VAL A 747 14.15 -13.04 -31.84
C VAL A 747 15.67 -12.98 -31.73
N LYS A 748 16.19 -11.83 -31.31
CA LYS A 748 17.62 -11.56 -31.15
C LYS A 748 17.86 -10.71 -29.89
N GLY A 749 18.84 -11.09 -29.09
CA GLY A 749 19.23 -10.39 -27.86
C GLY A 749 18.17 -10.45 -26.75
N ASN A 750 17.28 -11.46 -26.77
CA ASN A 750 16.15 -11.55 -25.85
C ASN A 750 15.70 -13.02 -25.67
N PHE A 751 14.85 -13.26 -24.67
CA PHE A 751 14.10 -14.51 -24.53
C PHE A 751 12.91 -14.53 -25.50
N ALA A 752 12.69 -15.67 -26.15
CA ALA A 752 11.49 -15.93 -26.95
C ALA A 752 10.35 -16.53 -26.09
N GLU A 753 9.17 -16.68 -26.70
CA GLU A 753 7.97 -17.30 -26.08
C GLU A 753 8.25 -18.71 -25.54
N ASN A 754 9.22 -19.43 -26.12
CA ASN A 754 9.66 -20.75 -25.65
C ASN A 754 10.61 -20.72 -24.42
N ASP A 755 10.86 -19.54 -23.82
CA ASP A 755 11.77 -19.30 -22.68
C ASP A 755 13.25 -19.64 -22.95
N SER A 756 13.66 -19.62 -24.22
CA SER A 756 15.07 -19.67 -24.65
C SER A 756 15.61 -18.31 -25.08
N PHE A 757 16.89 -18.05 -24.79
CA PHE A 757 17.57 -16.82 -25.22
C PHE A 757 18.23 -17.00 -26.59
N TYR A 758 18.13 -15.98 -27.43
CA TYR A 758 18.71 -15.96 -28.77
C TYR A 758 19.70 -14.79 -28.86
N ASP A 759 20.87 -15.03 -29.45
CA ASP A 759 21.96 -14.07 -29.55
C ASP A 759 21.56 -12.77 -30.27
N LYS A 760 22.15 -11.65 -29.87
CA LYS A 760 21.86 -10.32 -30.44
C LYS A 760 22.38 -10.15 -31.88
N ASP A 761 23.50 -10.77 -32.24
CA ASP A 761 24.16 -10.53 -33.52
C ASP A 761 23.79 -11.59 -34.57
N SER A 762 23.86 -12.87 -34.20
CA SER A 762 23.51 -14.01 -35.05
C SER A 762 22.04 -14.41 -34.97
N GLY A 763 21.40 -14.26 -33.81
CA GLY A 763 20.06 -14.83 -33.54
C GLY A 763 20.09 -16.35 -33.28
N ALA A 764 21.26 -16.94 -33.07
CA ALA A 764 21.42 -18.33 -32.67
C ALA A 764 20.98 -18.53 -31.20
N ARG A 765 20.34 -19.65 -30.89
CA ARG A 765 19.96 -20.03 -29.52
C ARG A 765 21.20 -20.23 -28.65
N LEU A 766 21.29 -19.49 -27.55
CA LEU A 766 22.37 -19.64 -26.58
C LEU A 766 22.09 -20.79 -25.60
N LYS A 767 23.14 -21.51 -25.22
CA LYS A 767 23.12 -22.70 -24.35
C LYS A 767 24.30 -22.66 -23.37
N GLU A 768 24.12 -23.22 -22.18
CA GLU A 768 25.14 -23.41 -21.13
C GLU A 768 25.95 -22.16 -20.73
N GLN A 769 25.35 -20.97 -20.82
CA GLN A 769 26.05 -19.69 -20.63
C GLN A 769 25.21 -18.62 -19.94
N PHE A 770 25.88 -17.55 -19.50
CA PHE A 770 25.24 -16.37 -18.94
C PHE A 770 24.80 -15.40 -20.04
N VAL A 771 23.63 -14.78 -19.88
CA VAL A 771 23.05 -13.81 -20.83
C VAL A 771 22.53 -12.58 -20.09
N ASP A 772 22.82 -11.38 -20.61
CA ASP A 772 22.39 -10.12 -20.00
C ASP A 772 21.18 -9.51 -20.72
N LEU A 773 20.16 -9.12 -19.96
CA LEU A 773 18.94 -8.48 -20.45
C LEU A 773 18.44 -7.44 -19.43
N ASN A 774 18.28 -6.20 -19.87
CA ASN A 774 17.83 -5.06 -19.05
C ASN A 774 18.64 -4.90 -17.74
N GLY A 775 19.95 -5.14 -17.81
CA GLY A 775 20.89 -5.06 -16.67
C GLY A 775 20.88 -6.29 -15.74
N LYS A 776 19.90 -7.19 -15.86
CA LYS A 776 19.88 -8.46 -15.15
C LYS A 776 20.64 -9.53 -15.94
N THR A 777 21.38 -10.37 -15.22
CA THR A 777 22.14 -11.48 -15.80
C THR A 777 21.42 -12.79 -15.49
N TYR A 778 21.13 -13.60 -16.49
CA TYR A 778 20.48 -14.90 -16.37
C TYR A 778 21.45 -16.01 -16.79
N TYR A 779 21.12 -17.25 -16.47
CA TYR A 779 21.81 -18.43 -17.02
C TYR A 779 20.84 -19.23 -17.89
N VAL A 780 21.33 -19.77 -19.01
CA VAL A 780 20.59 -20.71 -19.86
C VAL A 780 21.23 -22.10 -19.84
N ASP A 781 20.41 -23.14 -19.72
CA ASP A 781 20.84 -24.53 -19.55
C ASP A 781 21.32 -25.20 -20.86
N ALA A 782 21.58 -26.51 -20.81
CA ALA A 782 21.95 -27.34 -21.97
C ALA A 782 20.86 -27.41 -23.07
N LYS A 783 19.60 -27.10 -22.73
CA LYS A 783 18.46 -26.97 -23.65
C LYS A 783 18.22 -25.50 -24.04
N GLY A 784 19.13 -24.59 -23.65
CA GLY A 784 19.03 -23.15 -23.84
C GLY A 784 17.84 -22.52 -23.14
N LYS A 785 17.25 -23.13 -22.11
CA LYS A 785 16.13 -22.60 -21.32
C LYS A 785 16.65 -21.81 -20.12
N ARG A 786 15.95 -20.74 -19.75
CA ARG A 786 16.29 -19.93 -18.57
C ARG A 786 16.25 -20.77 -17.29
N LEU A 787 17.28 -20.64 -16.46
CA LEU A 787 17.29 -21.15 -15.09
C LEU A 787 16.18 -20.47 -14.26
N ARG A 788 15.27 -21.27 -13.69
CA ARG A 788 14.08 -20.81 -12.95
C ARG A 788 14.15 -21.06 -11.44
N GLU A 789 15.33 -21.29 -10.91
CA GLU A 789 15.54 -21.60 -9.49
C GLU A 789 16.50 -20.60 -8.84
N GLY A 790 16.15 -20.13 -7.64
CA GLY A 790 16.98 -19.24 -6.84
C GLY A 790 17.90 -19.98 -5.85
N GLY A 791 18.80 -19.21 -5.22
CA GLY A 791 19.84 -19.69 -4.30
C GLY A 791 21.16 -20.01 -5.01
N VAL A 792 22.09 -20.65 -4.31
CA VAL A 792 23.40 -21.06 -4.85
C VAL A 792 23.22 -22.17 -5.90
N ARG A 793 23.90 -22.05 -7.04
CA ARG A 793 23.99 -23.10 -8.08
C ARG A 793 25.42 -23.20 -8.59
N THR A 794 25.89 -24.44 -8.76
CA THR A 794 27.19 -24.74 -9.36
C THR A 794 27.05 -24.78 -10.89
N ILE A 795 27.74 -23.88 -11.58
CA ILE A 795 27.78 -23.78 -13.05
C ILE A 795 29.24 -23.92 -13.48
N ASN A 796 29.53 -24.91 -14.31
CA ASN A 796 30.88 -25.20 -14.83
C ASN A 796 31.97 -25.26 -13.72
N GLY A 797 31.64 -25.88 -12.58
CA GLY A 797 32.54 -26.03 -11.43
C GLY A 797 32.65 -24.80 -10.50
N LYS A 798 32.00 -23.68 -10.83
CA LYS A 798 31.98 -22.48 -9.98
C LYS A 798 30.59 -22.24 -9.39
N GLU A 799 30.53 -21.83 -8.12
CA GLU A 799 29.27 -21.43 -7.48
C GLU A 799 28.85 -20.00 -7.87
N TYR A 800 27.54 -19.83 -8.04
CA TYR A 800 26.87 -18.57 -8.37
C TYR A 800 25.54 -18.49 -7.61
N THR A 801 25.22 -17.35 -7.01
CA THR A 801 23.97 -17.17 -6.26
C THR A 801 22.92 -16.42 -7.09
N PHE A 802 21.73 -17.01 -7.25
CA PHE A 802 20.60 -16.43 -7.96
C PHE A 802 19.51 -15.93 -7.00
N THR A 803 18.81 -14.86 -7.37
CA THR A 803 17.63 -14.36 -6.67
C THR A 803 16.46 -15.34 -6.75
N GLY A 804 15.56 -15.30 -5.77
CA GLY A 804 14.35 -16.13 -5.74
C GLY A 804 13.11 -15.43 -6.32
N GLY A 805 12.03 -16.19 -6.50
CA GLY A 805 10.73 -15.66 -6.93
C GLY A 805 10.45 -15.87 -8.43
N ALA A 806 9.59 -15.01 -8.99
CA ALA A 806 9.03 -15.19 -10.34
C ALA A 806 10.02 -14.89 -11.49
N ASP A 807 11.12 -14.18 -11.22
CA ASP A 807 12.13 -13.81 -12.22
C ASP A 807 13.57 -13.99 -11.66
N PRO A 808 14.05 -15.24 -11.48
CA PRO A 808 15.39 -15.53 -10.96
C PRO A 808 16.49 -15.02 -11.89
N HIS A 809 17.44 -14.28 -11.31
CA HIS A 809 18.61 -13.72 -11.99
C HIS A 809 19.82 -13.72 -11.04
N LEU A 810 21.03 -13.60 -11.60
CA LEU A 810 22.27 -13.63 -10.84
C LEU A 810 22.37 -12.43 -9.90
N ALA A 811 22.55 -12.68 -8.61
CA ALA A 811 22.55 -11.64 -7.57
C ALA A 811 23.70 -10.64 -7.76
N ARG A 812 23.40 -9.38 -8.08
CA ARG A 812 24.40 -8.34 -8.36
C ARG A 812 23.98 -6.97 -7.81
N GLU A 813 24.73 -6.48 -6.83
CA GLU A 813 24.49 -5.22 -6.10
C GLU A 813 23.12 -5.19 -5.38
N GLU A 814 22.74 -6.32 -4.78
CA GLU A 814 21.42 -6.53 -4.17
C GLU A 814 21.46 -7.47 -2.95
N PHE A 815 20.39 -7.41 -2.14
CA PHE A 815 20.19 -8.27 -0.97
C PHE A 815 19.34 -9.50 -1.31
N LEU A 816 19.74 -10.65 -0.79
CA LEU A 816 18.91 -11.85 -0.77
C LEU A 816 18.41 -12.12 0.66
N TYR A 817 17.16 -12.58 0.75
CA TYR A 817 16.47 -12.85 2.01
C TYR A 817 16.14 -14.35 2.24
N PRO A 818 17.14 -15.27 2.27
CA PRO A 818 16.90 -16.63 2.72
C PRO A 818 16.78 -16.66 4.25
N TYR A 819 15.65 -17.15 4.77
CA TYR A 819 15.47 -17.52 6.17
C TYR A 819 15.76 -16.44 7.23
N GLY A 820 15.48 -15.17 6.91
CA GLY A 820 15.54 -14.06 7.88
C GLY A 820 16.90 -13.35 8.00
N TYR A 821 17.89 -13.73 7.19
CA TYR A 821 19.18 -13.03 7.08
C TYR A 821 19.26 -12.23 5.79
N SER A 822 20.08 -11.17 5.77
CA SER A 822 20.18 -10.20 4.67
C SER A 822 21.59 -10.17 4.05
N SER A 823 21.94 -11.18 3.26
CA SER A 823 23.24 -11.22 2.57
C SER A 823 23.26 -10.29 1.36
N PHE A 824 24.16 -9.31 1.34
CA PHE A 824 24.41 -8.45 0.18
C PHE A 824 25.43 -9.07 -0.77
N TYR A 825 25.14 -9.07 -2.07
CA TYR A 825 26.04 -9.56 -3.12
C TYR A 825 26.56 -8.38 -3.96
N ASP A 826 27.87 -8.33 -4.18
CA ASP A 826 28.50 -7.30 -5.02
C ASP A 826 28.24 -7.50 -6.53
N LEU A 827 28.75 -6.60 -7.36
CA LEU A 827 28.67 -6.68 -8.81
C LEU A 827 29.29 -7.98 -9.40
N ASN A 828 30.21 -8.62 -8.67
CA ASN A 828 30.90 -9.85 -9.04
C ASN A 828 30.13 -11.12 -8.61
N ASN A 829 28.94 -10.99 -8.02
CA ASN A 829 28.17 -12.06 -7.38
C ASN A 829 28.89 -12.68 -6.15
N LYS A 830 29.70 -11.88 -5.45
CA LYS A 830 30.37 -12.27 -4.20
C LYS A 830 29.64 -11.68 -3.00
N GLU A 831 29.37 -12.52 -2.00
CA GLU A 831 28.80 -12.09 -0.73
C GLU A 831 29.77 -11.12 0.00
N VAL A 832 29.28 -9.93 0.35
CA VAL A 832 30.06 -8.90 1.06
C VAL A 832 29.98 -9.14 2.57
N LYS A 833 31.15 -9.10 3.24
CA LYS A 833 31.28 -9.45 4.66
C LYS A 833 32.06 -8.39 5.43
N GLY A 834 31.69 -8.19 6.69
CA GLY A 834 32.38 -7.26 7.60
C GLY A 834 31.96 -5.80 7.46
N PRO A 835 32.47 -4.93 8.36
CA PRO A 835 31.98 -3.56 8.57
C PRO A 835 32.32 -2.61 7.42
N GLN A 836 31.38 -2.36 6.49
CA GLN A 836 31.61 -1.49 5.33
C GLN A 836 30.32 -0.90 4.73
N PHE A 837 30.44 0.26 4.08
CA PHE A 837 29.36 0.78 3.24
C PHE A 837 29.31 0.07 1.90
N VAL A 838 28.12 -0.41 1.51
CA VAL A 838 27.83 -0.94 0.18
C VAL A 838 26.81 -0.04 -0.53
N LYS A 839 26.80 -0.10 -1.86
CA LYS A 839 25.84 0.61 -2.71
C LYS A 839 25.04 -0.41 -3.50
N ALA A 840 23.73 -0.40 -3.36
CA ALA A 840 22.87 -1.24 -4.19
C ALA A 840 22.66 -0.63 -5.58
N ARG A 841 22.23 -1.47 -6.53
CA ARG A 841 21.91 -1.07 -7.91
C ARG A 841 20.91 0.10 -8.02
N SER A 842 20.04 0.27 -7.02
CA SER A 842 19.09 1.39 -6.94
C SER A 842 19.74 2.76 -6.66
N GLY A 843 21.03 2.80 -6.31
CA GLY A 843 21.75 3.99 -5.88
C GLY A 843 21.86 4.13 -4.35
N ASN A 844 20.98 3.47 -3.59
CA ASN A 844 20.94 3.50 -2.13
C ASN A 844 22.25 3.03 -1.49
N ARG A 845 22.67 3.69 -0.40
CA ARG A 845 23.77 3.26 0.45
C ARG A 845 23.24 2.48 1.65
N TYR A 846 23.98 1.46 2.04
CA TYR A 846 23.72 0.61 3.20
C TYR A 846 25.02 0.43 3.96
N TYR A 847 24.97 0.26 5.27
CA TYR A 847 26.14 -0.19 6.04
C TYR A 847 25.95 -1.67 6.37
N ILE A 848 26.87 -2.52 5.93
CA ILE A 848 26.98 -3.89 6.41
C ILE A 848 27.78 -3.82 7.71
N THR A 849 27.22 -4.33 8.82
CA THR A 849 27.94 -4.41 10.11
C THR A 849 28.98 -5.54 10.10
N ALA A 850 29.82 -5.61 11.13
CA ALA A 850 30.70 -6.76 11.36
C ALA A 850 29.96 -8.11 11.45
N SER A 851 28.66 -8.10 11.75
CA SER A 851 27.81 -9.29 11.80
C SER A 851 27.10 -9.64 10.47
N GLY A 852 27.32 -8.88 9.40
CA GLY A 852 26.65 -9.05 8.10
C GLY A 852 25.26 -8.38 7.99
N HIS A 853 24.62 -8.08 9.12
CA HIS A 853 23.33 -7.36 9.13
C HIS A 853 23.49 -5.89 8.79
N VAL A 854 22.44 -5.29 8.22
CA VAL A 854 22.29 -3.83 8.11
C VAL A 854 21.79 -3.29 9.46
N PRO A 855 22.38 -2.22 10.04
CA PRO A 855 21.92 -1.68 11.32
C PRO A 855 20.60 -0.91 11.14
N LEU A 856 19.84 -0.75 12.22
CA LEU A 856 18.63 0.08 12.28
C LEU A 856 18.76 1.14 13.39
N GLY A 857 18.21 2.33 13.15
CA GLY A 857 18.25 3.46 14.07
C GLY A 857 19.58 4.22 14.04
N LEU A 858 19.95 4.80 15.20
CA LEU A 858 21.14 5.65 15.37
C LEU A 858 22.41 4.82 15.60
N HIS A 859 23.43 5.01 14.76
CA HIS A 859 24.75 4.35 14.89
C HIS A 859 25.90 5.32 14.60
N ILE A 860 26.93 5.30 15.44
CA ILE A 860 28.17 6.06 15.22
C ILE A 860 29.14 5.21 14.40
N ILE A 861 29.51 5.67 13.21
CA ILE A 861 30.45 5.01 12.31
C ILE A 861 31.57 6.00 12.00
N ASN A 862 32.82 5.61 12.27
CA ASN A 862 34.02 6.42 12.07
C ASN A 862 33.99 7.82 12.76
N GLY A 863 33.26 7.94 13.88
CA GLY A 863 33.13 9.19 14.65
C GLY A 863 31.99 10.11 14.20
N GLU A 864 31.22 9.72 13.19
CA GLU A 864 30.01 10.44 12.77
C GLU A 864 28.75 9.60 13.00
N LEU A 865 27.66 10.29 13.36
CA LEU A 865 26.38 9.66 13.67
C LEU A 865 25.52 9.56 12.41
N TYR A 866 25.03 8.36 12.11
CA TYR A 866 24.13 8.07 11.00
C TYR A 866 22.77 7.58 11.53
N MET A 867 21.70 7.88 10.80
CA MET A 867 20.39 7.23 10.98
C MET A 867 20.19 6.22 9.86
N PHE A 868 19.82 5.00 10.24
CA PHE A 868 19.41 3.94 9.32
C PHE A 868 17.91 3.70 9.51
N ASP A 869 17.12 4.04 8.49
CA ASP A 869 15.65 4.00 8.57
C ASP A 869 15.10 2.56 8.68
N ALA A 870 13.89 2.41 9.22
CA ALA A 870 13.21 1.13 9.36
C ALA A 870 11.96 1.09 8.45
N PRO A 871 11.94 0.30 7.37
CA PRO A 871 10.83 0.31 6.43
C PRO A 871 9.55 -0.27 7.04
N THR A 872 8.42 0.30 6.63
CA THR A 872 7.11 -0.33 6.80
C THR A 872 7.06 -1.66 6.07
N ASN A 873 6.59 -2.70 6.77
CA ASN A 873 6.42 -4.10 6.34
C ASN A 873 7.68 -4.97 6.08
N LYS A 874 7.91 -5.88 7.04
CA LYS A 874 8.47 -7.24 6.91
C LYS A 874 9.93 -7.48 6.48
N TYR A 875 10.69 -6.48 6.02
CA TYR A 875 12.12 -6.67 5.75
C TYR A 875 12.96 -5.55 6.36
N ALA A 876 14.00 -5.93 7.13
CA ALA A 876 14.92 -4.99 7.77
C ALA A 876 15.93 -4.46 6.75
N ASP A 877 15.74 -3.22 6.33
CA ASP A 877 16.50 -2.54 5.28
C ASP A 877 16.89 -1.16 5.80
N GLY A 878 18.05 -1.10 6.46
CA GLY A 878 18.63 0.12 7.00
C GLY A 878 19.19 1.01 5.89
N ARG A 879 18.33 1.83 5.29
CA ARG A 879 18.70 2.80 4.25
C ARG A 879 19.50 3.96 4.81
N VAL A 880 20.54 4.34 4.07
CA VAL A 880 21.04 5.72 3.98
C VAL A 880 20.74 6.23 2.57
N SER A 881 19.64 6.94 2.42
CA SER A 881 19.18 7.41 1.10
C SER A 881 20.09 8.50 0.56
N ALA A 882 20.66 8.26 -0.64
CA ALA A 882 21.25 9.30 -1.46
C ALA A 882 20.55 9.24 -2.83
N ASN A 883 19.78 10.29 -3.17
CA ASN A 883 19.15 10.51 -4.48
C ASN A 883 17.99 9.56 -4.89
N GLY A 884 17.13 9.10 -3.95
CA GLY A 884 16.15 8.02 -4.21
C GLY A 884 14.66 8.19 -3.78
N LEU A 885 14.24 9.35 -3.27
CA LEU A 885 12.84 9.80 -3.03
C LEU A 885 11.74 8.75 -2.67
N THR A 886 11.38 8.68 -1.39
CA THR A 886 9.96 8.64 -0.97
C THR A 886 9.57 10.02 -0.41
N LYS A 887 8.32 10.45 -0.60
CA LYS A 887 8.01 11.87 -0.82
C LYS A 887 8.01 12.77 0.43
N ASP A 888 7.85 12.21 1.62
CA ASP A 888 7.32 12.96 2.78
C ASP A 888 8.30 13.14 3.96
N TYR A 889 9.56 12.69 3.85
CA TYR A 889 10.52 12.72 4.97
C TYR A 889 11.93 13.23 4.63
N PHE A 890 12.31 14.32 5.31
CA PHE A 890 13.63 14.96 5.45
C PHE A 890 14.20 15.65 4.17
N PRO A 891 14.70 16.90 4.23
CA PRO A 891 15.35 17.57 5.37
C PRO A 891 14.39 18.23 6.37
N SER A 892 14.39 17.71 7.59
CA SER A 892 13.60 18.19 8.73
C SER A 892 14.16 17.56 10.01
N LEU A 893 13.50 17.77 11.14
CA LEU A 893 13.95 17.35 12.47
C LEU A 893 13.48 15.92 12.75
N ILE A 894 14.40 15.02 13.13
CA ILE A 894 14.04 13.64 13.51
C ILE A 894 13.92 13.53 15.03
N PRO A 895 12.71 13.45 15.62
CA PRO A 895 12.54 13.08 17.02
C PRO A 895 12.84 11.60 17.20
N ASN A 896 13.66 11.26 18.19
CA ASN A 896 13.92 9.89 18.65
C ASN A 896 13.96 9.88 20.18
N GLY A 897 12.90 9.33 20.79
CA GLY A 897 12.65 9.47 22.22
C GLY A 897 12.50 10.94 22.63
N SER A 898 13.28 11.37 23.62
CA SER A 898 13.33 12.77 24.10
C SER A 898 14.23 13.70 23.27
N HIS A 899 14.95 13.17 22.28
CA HIS A 899 16.00 13.91 21.56
C HIS A 899 15.58 14.22 20.12
N ILE A 900 16.06 15.35 19.59
CA ILE A 900 15.76 15.80 18.24
C ILE A 900 17.07 15.94 17.47
N TYR A 901 17.17 15.29 16.30
CA TYR A 901 18.37 15.26 15.48
C TYR A 901 18.14 15.95 14.12
N TYR A 902 19.20 16.42 13.47
CA TYR A 902 19.18 16.88 12.09
C TYR A 902 20.33 16.22 11.32
N PHE A 903 20.02 15.66 10.14
CA PHE A 903 20.98 14.99 9.26
C PHE A 903 21.22 15.83 8.00
N ASP A 904 22.50 15.95 7.61
CA ASP A 904 22.85 16.62 6.36
C ASP A 904 22.46 15.80 5.13
N LYS A 905 22.08 16.48 4.04
CA LYS A 905 21.54 15.85 2.83
C LYS A 905 22.63 15.21 1.95
N GLU A 906 23.87 15.70 2.00
CA GLU A 906 24.96 15.26 1.13
C GLU A 906 25.82 14.19 1.82
N THR A 907 26.16 14.40 3.10
CA THR A 907 26.92 13.39 3.86
C THR A 907 26.02 12.25 4.35
N ALA A 908 24.79 12.57 4.75
CA ALA A 908 23.89 11.76 5.59
C ALA A 908 24.37 11.52 7.04
N THR A 909 25.21 12.42 7.57
CA THR A 909 25.62 12.43 8.98
C THR A 909 24.81 13.46 9.78
N ALA A 910 24.61 13.21 11.08
CA ALA A 910 24.03 14.20 11.98
C ALA A 910 24.98 15.38 12.20
N ILE A 911 24.43 16.57 12.41
CA ILE A 911 25.21 17.77 12.77
C ILE A 911 25.43 17.89 14.28
N LYS A 912 26.53 18.52 14.68
CA LYS A 912 26.95 18.75 16.08
C LYS A 912 27.70 20.08 16.22
N ASN A 913 27.67 20.66 17.41
CA ASN A 913 28.29 21.94 17.79
C ASN A 913 27.97 23.12 16.86
N GLN A 914 26.75 23.20 16.31
CA GLN A 914 26.37 24.30 15.42
C GLN A 914 24.86 24.62 15.44
N TYR A 915 24.57 25.89 15.13
CA TYR A 915 23.22 26.36 14.82
C TYR A 915 22.74 25.82 13.47
N LYS A 916 21.44 25.58 13.36
CA LYS A 916 20.75 25.25 12.10
C LYS A 916 19.35 25.84 12.11
N GLU A 917 19.01 26.57 11.04
CA GLU A 917 17.64 26.96 10.76
C GLU A 917 16.89 25.83 10.06
N VAL A 918 15.67 25.53 10.53
CA VAL A 918 14.72 24.61 9.90
C VAL A 918 13.34 25.25 9.95
N ASN A 919 12.72 25.45 8.79
CA ASN A 919 11.37 26.03 8.65
C ASN A 919 11.19 27.35 9.44
N GLY A 920 12.12 28.31 9.29
CA GLY A 920 12.08 29.61 9.98
C GLY A 920 12.40 29.58 11.48
N ASN A 921 12.67 28.39 12.05
CA ASN A 921 12.97 28.21 13.46
C ASN A 921 14.45 27.85 13.63
N TRP A 922 15.10 28.40 14.65
CA TRP A 922 16.52 28.15 14.94
C TRP A 922 16.68 27.06 16.00
N TYR A 923 17.64 26.16 15.79
CA TYR A 923 18.00 25.08 16.69
C TYR A 923 19.52 25.08 16.86
N TYR A 924 20.05 24.66 18.02
CA TYR A 924 21.48 24.38 18.18
C TYR A 924 21.69 22.92 18.53
N PHE A 925 22.46 22.21 17.72
CA PHE A 925 22.77 20.80 17.94
C PHE A 925 24.07 20.71 18.75
N GLY A 926 23.98 20.12 19.94
CA GLY A 926 25.11 20.03 20.88
C GLY A 926 26.21 19.06 20.45
N PRO A 927 27.20 18.80 21.32
CA PRO A 927 28.27 17.82 21.05
C PRO A 927 27.75 16.40 20.88
N ASN A 928 26.57 16.11 21.45
CA ASN A 928 25.88 14.82 21.36
C ASN A 928 24.92 14.71 20.15
N TRP A 929 25.09 15.54 19.12
CA TRP A 929 24.31 15.57 17.86
C TRP A 929 22.80 15.88 17.96
N TYR A 930 22.22 16.04 19.16
CA TYR A 930 20.83 16.44 19.35
C TYR A 930 20.67 17.93 19.70
N ALA A 931 19.49 18.47 19.42
CA ALA A 931 19.12 19.85 19.73
C ALA A 931 19.10 20.09 21.25
N LEU A 932 19.67 21.20 21.70
CA LEU A 932 19.66 21.62 23.10
C LEU A 932 18.29 22.17 23.51
N THR A 933 18.00 22.12 24.82
CA THR A 933 16.76 22.61 25.45
C THR A 933 17.09 23.34 26.76
N GLY A 934 16.21 24.22 27.23
CA GLY A 934 16.39 25.03 28.44
C GLY A 934 17.30 26.25 28.24
N GLU A 935 17.70 26.89 29.33
CA GLU A 935 18.76 27.92 29.29
C GLU A 935 20.11 27.28 28.93
N GLN A 936 20.84 27.91 28.02
CA GLN A 936 22.15 27.49 27.54
C GLN A 936 23.06 28.71 27.43
N THR A 937 24.39 28.49 27.43
CA THR A 937 25.37 29.54 27.11
C THR A 937 26.21 29.07 25.93
N ILE A 938 26.08 29.77 24.80
CA ILE A 938 26.68 29.38 23.51
C ILE A 938 27.46 30.58 22.99
N ASP A 939 28.76 30.38 22.72
CA ASP A 939 29.69 31.42 22.27
C ASP A 939 29.70 32.70 23.13
N GLY A 940 29.38 32.55 24.42
CA GLY A 940 29.29 33.64 25.40
C GLY A 940 27.91 34.31 25.52
N ALA A 941 26.95 33.99 24.64
CA ALA A 941 25.57 34.46 24.76
C ALA A 941 24.73 33.51 25.61
N HIS A 942 24.01 34.05 26.61
CA HIS A 942 22.94 33.33 27.29
C HIS A 942 21.72 33.26 26.34
N VAL A 943 21.24 32.06 26.06
CA VAL A 943 20.12 31.80 25.12
C VAL A 943 19.16 30.79 25.75
N TYR A 944 17.92 30.71 25.27
CA TYR A 944 16.95 29.69 25.69
C TYR A 944 16.43 28.90 24.50
N PHE A 945 16.25 27.59 24.69
CA PHE A 945 15.58 26.71 23.73
C PHE A 945 14.38 26.04 24.40
N HIS A 946 13.22 26.05 23.73
CA HIS A 946 12.01 25.39 24.19
C HIS A 946 12.18 23.85 24.23
N ARG A 947 11.21 23.14 24.84
CA ARG A 947 11.24 21.67 24.97
C ARG A 947 11.27 20.93 23.62
N ASP A 948 10.83 21.57 22.54
CA ASP A 948 10.92 21.08 21.16
C ASP A 948 12.18 21.55 20.41
N GLY A 949 13.17 22.10 21.12
CA GLY A 949 14.49 22.49 20.61
C GLY A 949 14.55 23.87 19.93
N LYS A 950 13.43 24.59 19.81
CA LYS A 950 13.38 25.91 19.17
C LYS A 950 14.02 26.99 20.04
N GLN A 951 14.93 27.78 19.49
CA GLN A 951 15.48 28.96 20.15
C GLN A 951 14.38 30.01 20.36
N ALA A 952 14.24 30.52 21.57
CA ALA A 952 13.36 31.65 21.86
C ALA A 952 13.93 32.94 21.23
N LYS A 953 13.19 33.61 20.34
CA LYS A 953 13.67 34.80 19.62
C LYS A 953 12.56 35.84 19.48
N GLY A 954 12.72 36.97 20.19
CA GLY A 954 11.69 38.02 20.30
C GLY A 954 10.64 37.70 21.36
N GLU A 955 10.93 36.77 22.27
CA GLU A 955 9.97 36.15 23.17
C GLU A 955 10.24 36.48 24.64
N LEU A 956 9.15 36.63 25.39
CA LEU A 956 9.15 36.66 26.86
C LEU A 956 8.94 35.23 27.37
N VAL A 957 9.91 34.69 28.12
CA VAL A 957 9.89 33.33 28.66
C VAL A 957 10.03 33.37 30.18
N THR A 958 9.23 32.58 30.89
CA THR A 958 9.36 32.44 32.36
C THR A 958 10.19 31.21 32.70
N VAL A 959 11.26 31.38 33.47
CA VAL A 959 12.15 30.32 33.97
C VAL A 959 12.29 30.49 35.49
N ASN A 960 11.99 29.44 36.27
CA ASN A 960 12.07 29.44 37.74
C ASN A 960 11.37 30.67 38.39
N ASP A 961 10.11 30.91 38.00
CA ASP A 961 9.27 32.06 38.40
C ASP A 961 9.81 33.46 38.05
N LYS A 962 10.87 33.56 37.24
CA LYS A 962 11.41 34.82 36.72
C LYS A 962 11.15 34.97 35.23
N LEU A 963 10.80 36.18 34.80
CA LEU A 963 10.58 36.51 33.40
C LEU A 963 11.90 36.94 32.74
N HIS A 964 12.18 36.45 31.53
CA HIS A 964 13.34 36.83 30.72
C HIS A 964 12.88 37.19 29.30
N TYR A 965 13.65 38.04 28.60
CA TYR A 965 13.42 38.37 27.20
C TYR A 965 14.64 38.02 26.34
N TYR A 966 14.40 37.42 25.18
CA TYR A 966 15.46 37.00 24.26
C TYR A 966 15.35 37.80 22.95
N ASP A 967 16.42 38.46 22.52
CA ASP A 967 16.41 39.40 21.38
C ASP A 967 15.98 38.72 20.06
N PRO A 968 15.12 39.34 19.24
CA PRO A 968 14.61 38.73 18.01
C PRO A 968 15.68 38.37 16.96
N ASN A 969 16.83 39.06 16.94
CA ASN A 969 17.85 38.86 15.91
C ASN A 969 18.84 37.74 16.30
N SER A 970 19.32 37.77 17.54
CA SER A 970 20.35 36.89 18.09
C SER A 970 19.80 35.72 18.92
N GLY A 971 18.64 35.91 19.56
CA GLY A 971 18.11 35.02 20.60
C GLY A 971 18.89 35.08 21.93
N ALA A 972 19.70 36.12 22.13
CA ALA A 972 20.44 36.35 23.38
C ALA A 972 19.54 37.00 24.45
N ARG A 973 19.74 36.61 25.71
CA ARG A 973 19.03 37.15 26.87
C ARG A 973 19.33 38.64 27.04
N THR A 974 18.29 39.40 27.31
CA THR A 974 18.35 40.86 27.52
C THR A 974 18.65 41.18 28.98
N GLU A 975 19.68 41.98 29.22
CA GLU A 975 20.23 42.27 30.55
C GLU A 975 20.57 43.77 30.67
N ASN A 976 20.50 44.32 31.90
CA ASN A 976 20.85 45.72 32.24
C ASN A 976 20.14 46.81 31.39
N THR A 977 18.88 46.62 30.99
CA THR A 977 18.20 47.55 30.07
C THR A 977 16.67 47.58 30.27
N THR A 978 16.00 48.53 29.61
CA THR A 978 14.55 48.71 29.64
C THR A 978 13.99 48.69 28.22
N LEU A 979 13.07 47.78 27.93
CA LEU A 979 12.45 47.61 26.61
C LEU A 979 10.93 47.74 26.68
N THR A 980 10.32 48.26 25.62
CA THR A 980 8.87 48.18 25.41
C THR A 980 8.56 47.03 24.45
N ILE A 981 7.84 46.01 24.95
CA ILE A 981 7.49 44.78 24.26
C ILE A 981 5.95 44.69 24.26
N GLU A 982 5.33 44.53 23.09
CA GLU A 982 3.86 44.51 22.93
C GLU A 982 3.13 45.69 23.61
N GLY A 983 3.74 46.87 23.62
CA GLY A 983 3.19 48.08 24.25
C GLY A 983 3.32 48.15 25.78
N LYS A 984 3.97 47.17 26.42
CA LYS A 984 4.27 47.14 27.86
C LYS A 984 5.77 47.35 28.09
N THR A 985 6.15 48.11 29.11
CA THR A 985 7.55 48.44 29.37
C THR A 985 8.12 47.58 30.50
N TYR A 986 9.19 46.85 30.21
CA TYR A 986 9.87 45.95 31.14
C TYR A 986 11.30 46.43 31.40
N HIS A 987 11.75 46.38 32.65
CA HIS A 987 13.15 46.58 33.02
C HIS A 987 13.79 45.24 33.38
N PHE A 988 14.93 44.93 32.78
CA PHE A 988 15.70 43.71 32.97
C PHE A 988 16.99 44.04 33.73
N ASP A 989 17.20 43.37 34.87
CA ASP A 989 18.35 43.59 35.75
C ASP A 989 19.65 42.94 35.22
N ALA A 990 20.69 42.89 36.06
CA ALA A 990 22.01 42.39 35.68
C ALA A 990 22.04 40.88 35.40
N GLU A 991 21.09 40.13 35.95
CA GLU A 991 20.87 38.71 35.71
C GLU A 991 19.76 38.47 34.67
N GLY A 992 19.27 39.53 34.02
CA GLY A 992 18.25 39.50 32.98
C GLY A 992 16.83 39.30 33.47
N ASN A 993 16.56 39.45 34.78
CA ASN A 993 15.22 39.25 35.34
C ASN A 993 14.33 40.46 34.99
N GLY A 994 13.28 40.23 34.22
CA GLY A 994 12.34 41.23 33.73
C GLY A 994 11.23 41.57 34.73
N LYS A 995 11.13 42.86 35.08
CA LYS A 995 10.03 43.43 35.87
C LYS A 995 9.22 44.39 35.02
N LEU A 996 7.90 44.18 34.96
CA LEU A 996 6.96 45.12 34.35
C LEU A 996 6.96 46.45 35.12
N LEU A 997 7.04 47.55 34.38
CA LEU A 997 6.82 48.91 34.87
C LEU A 997 5.40 49.35 34.47
N ASN A 998 4.67 49.91 35.42
CA ASN A 998 3.33 50.50 35.23
C ASN A 998 3.41 51.96 34.77
#